data_AF-A0A0L0MIK5-F1
#
_entry.id   AF-A0A0L0MIK5-F1
#
_cell.length_a   1.000
_cell.length_b   1.000
_cell.length_c   1.000
_cell.angle_alpha   90.00
_cell.angle_beta   90.00
_cell.angle_gamma   90.00
#
_symmetry.space_group_name_H-M   'P 1'
#
loop_
_entity.id
_entity.type
_entity.pdbx_description
1 polymer ?
#
loop_
_entity_poly.entity_id
_entity_poly.type
_entity_poly.pdbx_seq_one_letter_code
_entity_poly.pdbx_strand_id
1 'polypeptide(L)'
;MKKLTKIQLINWHLFVCQTIEIKDNTLISGENGAGKSTLLDALQYVLIGGKSGVKFNIAANDNAKRSLENYIKGKIGAENKEFLRNKDVITHICLEFYDEKTQKNSLLGCLLELPYKGLLKEKFYFCTNQTLTSELFVNNNKPFNAQQFRYYMKILDPHFEFCETKKQYQNTLEQFLKINISKYIKILPKALSFKPLNLQNFVFEFLLEENPINIISLKNSVQQLRKVEKQIELEKQKLKKLKVIIEKSQEIKLLEQNTKINFLIEKMLINLQFQAQIQNIKQQQTTLTQQISYLLTQKKENNFAIENLNNYILQLQNYKNQDNVGAFLYSLQKDLAQHQMILKETEQQINLFQTQLKTEKDLCAQILLSYPSVKLQKHLNYLNQWCRQVPEEEITEQTYTSFKKNILNINDELSYEIIQVNIQQSELHKEIHDLQQKINELNNHLEILQSITPTYHPSLRKLKSLLTTHLSSLYQKEISIYPLCELIDIKEELWRNAIEGFLGMRKFNLIIDERYFQASLKIYEKFQSSEKIYDIGLVNIGKIPVINENPQSLAAKIFTENTDALKYTRILLSHIICELEVTNLQKHKIAITPQGMIYSNYTAKQLNPKTYQIPYIGVNSKKIRQQILIDELNQFNKSLKEKQNKWHYNENFIFLMHKSKFSTILEQDPWVFYQKSQKNKEIITKIQNKIQELKINPHLNELEDNLAKVQKEKE
;
A
#
# COMPACT_ATOMS: atom_id res chain seq x y z
N MET A 1 24.50 -8.66 42.07
CA MET A 1 23.56 -7.52 42.18
C MET A 1 23.73 -6.66 40.92
N LYS A 2 22.76 -5.80 40.56
CA LYS A 2 22.91 -4.86 39.44
C LYS A 2 23.27 -3.48 39.99
N LYS A 3 24.43 -2.95 39.60
CA LYS A 3 24.96 -1.66 40.08
C LYS A 3 24.98 -0.63 38.95
N LEU A 4 24.47 0.57 39.19
CA LEU A 4 24.60 1.69 38.26
C LEU A 4 26.05 2.21 38.32
N THR A 5 26.77 2.19 37.20
CA THR A 5 28.20 2.56 37.14
C THR A 5 28.45 3.88 36.43
N LYS A 6 27.67 4.22 35.40
CA LYS A 6 27.82 5.47 34.65
C LYS A 6 26.48 6.05 34.21
N ILE A 7 26.43 7.37 34.13
CA ILE A 7 25.32 8.15 33.56
C ILE A 7 25.90 9.02 32.45
N GLN A 8 25.33 8.93 31.24
CA GLN A 8 25.60 9.84 30.13
C GLN A 8 24.44 10.80 29.94
N LEU A 9 24.74 12.10 29.91
CA LEU A 9 23.79 13.17 29.59
C LEU A 9 24.30 13.99 28.42
N ILE A 10 23.53 14.05 27.34
CA ILE A 10 23.85 14.85 26.16
C ILE A 10 22.67 15.74 25.84
N ASN A 11 22.92 17.05 25.75
CA ASN A 11 21.91 18.09 25.53
C ASN A 11 20.71 18.00 26.49
N TRP A 12 20.97 17.78 27.77
CA TRP A 12 19.95 17.76 28.83
C TRP A 12 20.10 18.99 29.72
N HIS A 13 19.17 19.94 29.61
CA HIS A 13 19.24 21.23 30.31
C HIS A 13 20.59 21.93 30.04
N LEU A 14 21.41 22.15 31.09
CA LEU A 14 22.76 22.74 30.98
C LEU A 14 23.84 21.71 30.60
N PHE A 15 23.55 20.41 30.69
CA PHE A 15 24.50 19.36 30.30
C PHE A 15 24.63 19.32 28.78
N VAL A 16 25.84 19.55 28.26
CA VAL A 16 26.15 19.50 26.83
C VAL A 16 26.53 18.07 26.42
N CYS A 17 27.58 17.52 27.02
CA CYS A 17 27.97 16.12 26.91
C CYS A 17 28.75 15.79 28.18
N GLN A 18 28.15 15.07 29.12
CA GLN A 18 28.78 14.76 30.40
C GLN A 18 28.55 13.30 30.78
N THR A 19 29.65 12.64 31.11
CA THR A 19 29.68 11.30 31.69
C THR A 19 29.93 11.43 33.17
N ILE A 20 29.08 10.81 33.99
CA ILE A 20 29.17 10.84 35.45
C ILE A 20 29.38 9.40 35.90
N GLU A 21 30.51 9.15 36.55
CA GLU A 21 30.80 7.85 37.13
C GLU A 21 30.18 7.74 38.51
N ILE A 22 29.52 6.62 38.76
CA ILE A 22 28.88 6.27 40.02
C ILE A 22 29.63 5.08 40.60
N LYS A 23 30.12 5.27 41.83
CA LYS A 23 30.76 4.21 42.61
C LYS A 23 29.95 4.03 43.88
N ASP A 24 29.45 2.82 44.06
CA ASP A 24 28.63 2.38 45.20
C ASP A 24 27.70 3.49 45.74
N ASN A 25 28.05 4.12 46.85
CA ASN A 25 27.31 5.24 47.43
C ASN A 25 27.89 6.58 46.95
N THR A 26 27.09 7.34 46.20
CA THR A 26 27.52 8.63 45.62
C THR A 26 26.69 9.79 46.18
N LEU A 27 27.36 10.84 46.67
CA LEU A 27 26.75 12.07 47.16
C LEU A 27 26.77 13.15 46.06
N ILE A 28 25.60 13.73 45.75
CA ILE A 28 25.49 14.84 44.79
C ILE A 28 25.40 16.17 45.57
N SER A 29 26.48 16.94 45.58
CA SER A 29 26.59 18.25 46.25
C SER A 29 26.81 19.42 45.27
N GLY A 30 26.64 20.66 45.74
CA GLY A 30 26.62 21.88 44.90
C GLY A 30 25.63 22.95 45.39
N GLU A 31 25.69 24.16 44.84
CA GLU A 31 24.80 25.26 45.19
C GLU A 31 23.38 25.07 44.62
N ASN A 32 22.42 25.85 45.13
CA ASN A 32 21.07 25.88 44.56
C ASN A 32 21.12 26.36 43.11
N GLY A 33 20.52 25.60 42.19
CA GLY A 33 20.58 25.89 40.76
C GLY A 33 21.74 25.23 40.00
N ALA A 34 22.66 24.52 40.68
CA ALA A 34 23.78 23.81 40.04
C ALA A 34 23.38 22.60 39.17
N GLY A 35 22.10 22.25 39.09
CA GLY A 35 21.62 21.13 38.26
C GLY A 35 21.47 19.77 38.98
N LYS A 36 21.45 19.74 40.32
CA LYS A 36 21.24 18.49 41.07
C LYS A 36 19.90 17.82 40.74
N SER A 37 18.82 18.61 40.84
CA SER A 37 17.47 18.12 40.54
C SER A 37 17.32 17.75 39.07
N THR A 38 18.01 18.44 38.16
CA THR A 38 17.93 18.13 36.72
C THR A 38 18.61 16.81 36.37
N LEU A 39 19.64 16.40 37.11
CA LEU A 39 20.25 15.07 37.00
C LEU A 39 19.31 13.98 37.52
N LEU A 40 18.70 14.18 38.69
CA LEU A 40 17.72 13.23 39.25
C LEU A 40 16.49 13.06 38.34
N ASP A 41 16.03 14.16 37.74
CA ASP A 41 14.96 14.16 36.77
C ASP A 41 15.30 13.33 35.50
N ALA A 42 16.57 13.34 35.05
CA ALA A 42 17.03 12.53 33.93
C ALA A 42 16.98 11.03 34.25
N LEU A 43 17.46 10.67 35.44
CA LEU A 43 17.41 9.30 35.96
C LEU A 43 15.95 8.81 36.06
N GLN A 44 15.09 9.64 36.65
CA GLN A 44 13.67 9.34 36.78
C GLN A 44 13.02 9.12 35.41
N TYR A 45 13.36 9.95 34.41
CA TYR A 45 12.78 9.85 33.08
C TYR A 45 13.09 8.52 32.38
N VAL A 46 14.37 8.08 32.44
CA VAL A 46 14.78 6.79 31.85
C VAL A 46 14.17 5.62 32.61
N LEU A 47 14.20 5.63 33.95
CA LEU A 47 13.72 4.51 34.75
C LEU A 47 12.18 4.33 34.74
N ILE A 48 11.42 5.39 34.45
CA ILE A 48 9.96 5.32 34.28
C ILE A 48 9.56 4.95 32.84
N GLY A 49 10.40 5.29 31.85
CA GLY A 49 10.17 4.92 30.46
C GLY A 49 9.15 5.77 29.71
N GLY A 50 8.98 7.05 30.09
CA GLY A 50 8.18 8.02 29.33
C GLY A 50 7.54 9.14 30.14
N LYS A 51 6.94 10.11 29.43
CA LYS A 51 6.32 11.33 29.99
C LYS A 51 5.17 11.09 31.00
N SER A 52 4.46 9.95 30.92
CA SER A 52 3.31 9.65 31.77
C SER A 52 3.77 9.02 33.08
N GLY A 53 3.83 9.82 34.16
CA GLY A 53 4.27 9.37 35.49
C GLY A 53 5.54 10.06 36.00
N VAL A 54 6.28 10.73 35.12
CA VAL A 54 7.39 11.59 35.51
C VAL A 54 6.85 12.93 35.97
N LYS A 55 7.27 13.36 37.16
CA LYS A 55 7.06 14.73 37.64
C LYS A 55 8.45 15.35 37.72
N PHE A 56 8.67 16.42 36.97
CA PHE A 56 9.96 17.09 36.93
C PHE A 56 10.09 18.09 38.08
N ASN A 57 11.29 18.22 38.64
CA ASN A 57 11.62 19.22 39.66
C ASN A 57 10.83 19.10 40.97
N ILE A 58 10.43 17.87 41.35
CA ILE A 58 9.60 17.61 42.54
C ILE A 58 10.26 18.10 43.83
N ALA A 59 11.58 17.96 43.94
CA ALA A 59 12.34 18.32 45.13
C ALA A 59 12.37 19.84 45.42
N ALA A 60 12.10 20.69 44.42
CA ALA A 60 12.16 22.14 44.59
C ALA A 60 10.78 22.82 44.64
N ASN A 61 9.76 22.29 43.96
CA ASN A 61 8.40 22.87 43.99
C ASN A 61 7.33 21.88 43.50
N ASP A 62 6.34 21.54 44.33
CA ASP A 62 5.27 20.57 43.98
C ASP A 62 4.34 21.02 42.84
N ASN A 63 4.24 22.33 42.61
CA ASN A 63 3.32 22.94 41.63
C ASN A 63 4.02 23.37 40.33
N ALA A 64 5.32 23.12 40.16
CA ALA A 64 6.05 23.58 38.99
C ALA A 64 5.69 22.80 37.72
N LYS A 65 5.07 23.47 36.75
CA LYS A 65 4.76 22.93 35.41
C LYS A 65 5.99 22.97 34.49
N ARG A 66 7.10 22.34 34.87
CA ARG A 66 8.22 22.14 33.93
C ARG A 66 7.88 20.97 32.98
N SER A 67 7.98 21.22 31.68
CA SER A 67 7.78 20.21 30.64
C SER A 67 9.11 19.58 30.22
N LEU A 68 9.06 18.36 29.70
CA LEU A 68 10.22 17.67 29.11
C LEU A 68 10.93 18.52 28.04
N GLU A 69 10.17 19.29 27.26
CA GLU A 69 10.70 20.20 26.23
C GLU A 69 11.57 21.33 26.84
N ASN A 70 11.22 21.80 28.04
CA ASN A 70 12.03 22.82 28.73
C ASN A 70 13.41 22.26 29.12
N TYR A 71 13.52 20.96 29.42
CA TYR A 71 14.80 20.31 29.70
C TYR A 71 15.62 20.12 28.42
N ILE A 72 15.01 19.65 27.33
CA ILE A 72 15.71 19.46 26.05
C ILE A 72 16.26 20.79 25.50
N LYS A 73 15.42 21.84 25.47
CA LYS A 73 15.81 23.17 24.98
C LYS A 73 16.72 23.94 25.94
N GLY A 74 16.76 23.54 27.22
CA GLY A 74 17.52 24.20 28.28
C GLY A 74 16.97 25.60 28.58
N LYS A 75 15.84 25.68 29.28
CA LYS A 75 15.23 26.96 29.67
C LYS A 75 16.11 27.70 30.71
N ILE A 76 16.59 28.89 30.38
CA ILE A 76 17.49 29.70 31.23
C ILE A 76 16.74 30.87 31.88
N GLY A 77 15.62 31.31 31.31
CA GLY A 77 14.74 32.33 31.93
C GLY A 77 15.30 33.76 31.92
N ALA A 78 16.27 34.06 31.05
CA ALA A 78 16.83 35.41 30.87
C ALA A 78 16.05 36.23 29.82
N GLU A 79 15.90 37.54 30.04
CA GLU A 79 15.04 38.46 29.25
C GLU A 79 15.33 38.45 27.74
N ASN A 80 16.57 38.19 27.32
CA ASN A 80 16.96 38.24 25.91
C ASN A 80 17.19 36.86 25.24
N LYS A 81 17.17 35.75 26.00
CA LYS A 81 17.27 34.36 25.49
C LYS A 81 16.54 33.39 26.43
N GLU A 82 15.30 33.04 26.10
CA GLU A 82 14.47 32.16 26.95
C GLU A 82 15.00 30.70 27.01
N PHE A 83 15.60 30.20 25.93
CA PHE A 83 16.17 28.85 25.83
C PHE A 83 17.62 28.88 25.30
N LEU A 84 18.43 27.94 25.78
CA LEU A 84 19.82 27.73 25.36
C LEU A 84 19.90 27.23 23.91
N ARG A 85 18.95 26.36 23.51
CA ARG A 85 18.94 25.69 22.19
C ARG A 85 17.65 26.02 21.44
N ASN A 86 17.77 26.89 20.42
CA ASN A 86 16.66 27.37 19.57
C ASN A 86 16.66 26.75 18.16
N LYS A 87 17.23 25.57 17.98
CA LYS A 87 17.27 24.82 16.71
C LYS A 87 16.84 23.38 16.96
N ASP A 88 16.99 22.50 15.99
CA ASP A 88 16.78 21.06 16.18
C ASP A 88 17.74 20.54 17.26
N VAL A 89 17.19 19.84 18.26
CA VAL A 89 17.96 19.30 19.38
C VAL A 89 17.82 17.79 19.41
N ILE A 90 18.95 17.11 19.50
CA ILE A 90 19.03 15.68 19.77
C ILE A 90 19.62 15.51 21.16
N THR A 91 18.90 14.78 22.01
CA THR A 91 19.22 14.58 23.42
C THR A 91 19.33 13.08 23.67
N HIS A 92 20.41 12.66 24.34
CA HIS A 92 20.63 11.29 24.77
C HIS A 92 20.76 11.25 26.29
N ILE A 93 20.08 10.29 26.91
CA ILE A 93 20.27 9.93 28.31
C ILE A 93 20.51 8.42 28.34
N CYS A 94 21.66 8.01 28.89
CA CYS A 94 22.02 6.59 28.98
C CYS A 94 22.53 6.26 30.39
N LEU A 95 22.15 5.10 30.89
CA LEU A 95 22.53 4.54 32.18
C LEU A 95 23.24 3.21 31.94
N GLU A 96 24.42 3.05 32.52
CA GLU A 96 25.18 1.81 32.48
C GLU A 96 25.01 1.03 33.78
N PHE A 97 24.58 -0.23 33.67
CA PHE A 97 24.45 -1.14 34.79
C PHE A 97 25.45 -2.30 34.66
N TYR A 98 26.25 -2.51 35.70
CA TYR A 98 27.11 -3.66 35.88
C TYR A 98 26.35 -4.77 36.61
N ASP A 99 26.23 -5.96 36.02
CA ASP A 99 25.70 -7.14 36.71
C ASP A 99 26.85 -7.98 37.26
N GLU A 100 26.96 -8.05 38.59
CA GLU A 100 28.01 -8.81 39.28
C GLU A 100 27.93 -10.32 39.03
N LYS A 101 26.75 -10.85 38.68
CA LYS A 101 26.59 -12.30 38.42
C LYS A 101 27.13 -12.69 37.06
N THR A 102 26.82 -11.89 36.03
CA THR A 102 27.23 -12.18 34.66
C THR A 102 28.56 -11.51 34.30
N GLN A 103 29.06 -10.60 35.14
CA GLN A 103 30.22 -9.72 34.87
C GLN A 103 30.11 -8.98 33.53
N LYS A 104 28.89 -8.49 33.22
CA LYS A 104 28.62 -7.79 31.97
C LYS A 104 27.90 -6.48 32.22
N ASN A 105 28.18 -5.51 31.36
CA ASN A 105 27.57 -4.19 31.39
C ASN A 105 26.35 -4.19 30.48
N SER A 106 25.28 -3.51 30.90
CA SER A 106 24.08 -3.31 30.11
C SER A 106 23.73 -1.83 30.08
N LEU A 107 23.27 -1.36 28.92
CA LEU A 107 22.90 0.03 28.69
C LEU A 107 21.39 0.17 28.65
N LEU A 108 20.88 1.14 29.41
CA LEU A 108 19.48 1.55 29.45
C LEU A 108 19.40 3.02 29.10
N GLY A 109 18.67 3.38 28.04
CA GLY A 109 18.64 4.78 27.66
C GLY A 109 17.47 5.19 26.78
N CYS A 110 17.44 6.49 26.53
CA CYS A 110 16.49 7.11 25.64
C CYS A 110 17.14 8.14 24.73
N LEU A 111 16.64 8.21 23.51
CA LEU A 111 16.98 9.16 22.47
C LEU A 111 15.75 10.03 22.19
N LEU A 112 15.94 11.34 22.31
CA LEU A 112 14.90 12.35 22.17
C LEU A 112 15.27 13.28 21.01
N GLU A 113 14.44 13.30 19.95
CA GLU A 113 14.61 14.21 18.82
C GLU A 113 13.52 15.28 18.86
N LEU A 114 13.93 16.53 19.04
CA LEU A 114 13.04 17.69 19.05
C LEU A 114 13.38 18.62 17.87
N PRO A 115 12.66 18.51 16.74
CA PRO A 115 12.79 19.47 15.65
C PRO A 115 12.23 20.85 16.05
N TYR A 116 12.77 21.93 15.49
CA TYR A 116 12.46 23.32 15.84
C TYR A 116 10.97 23.65 15.71
N LYS A 117 10.30 23.11 14.68
CA LYS A 117 8.85 23.22 14.43
C LYS A 117 8.22 21.84 14.21
N GLY A 118 8.30 20.97 15.20
CA GLY A 118 7.64 19.67 15.11
C GLY A 118 7.42 18.98 16.45
N LEU A 119 6.99 17.74 16.39
CA LEU A 119 6.67 16.91 17.55
C LEU A 119 7.92 16.19 18.06
N LEU A 120 8.04 16.08 19.39
CA LEU A 120 9.07 15.31 20.06
C LEU A 120 8.95 13.82 19.70
N LYS A 121 10.05 13.22 19.22
CA LYS A 121 10.14 11.77 19.01
C LYS A 121 10.91 11.14 20.18
N GLU A 122 10.24 10.27 20.92
CA GLU A 122 10.80 9.52 22.04
C GLU A 122 11.17 8.10 21.58
N LYS A 123 12.43 7.69 21.74
CA LYS A 123 12.86 6.31 21.46
C LYS A 123 13.64 5.76 22.65
N PHE A 124 13.14 4.67 23.23
CA PHE A 124 13.80 3.98 24.34
C PHE A 124 14.53 2.74 23.83
N TYR A 125 15.62 2.36 24.49
CA TYR A 125 16.41 1.19 24.13
C TYR A 125 17.03 0.51 25.36
N PHE A 126 17.31 -0.77 25.18
CA PHE A 126 18.05 -1.61 26.12
C PHE A 126 19.05 -2.45 25.34
N CYS A 127 20.32 -2.42 25.76
CA CYS A 127 21.40 -3.19 25.15
C CYS A 127 22.07 -4.04 26.22
N THR A 128 22.26 -5.32 25.95
CA THR A 128 23.05 -6.20 26.81
C THR A 128 24.50 -6.28 26.33
N ASN A 129 25.44 -6.46 27.26
CA ASN A 129 26.85 -6.73 26.98
C ASN A 129 27.59 -5.57 26.29
N GLN A 130 27.23 -4.33 26.61
CA GLN A 130 27.90 -3.15 26.08
C GLN A 130 28.34 -2.22 27.21
N THR A 131 29.51 -1.62 27.05
CA THR A 131 30.10 -0.65 27.98
C THR A 131 29.83 0.77 27.50
N LEU A 132 29.69 1.71 28.43
CA LEU A 132 29.42 3.10 28.09
C LEU A 132 30.72 3.84 27.76
N THR A 133 30.88 4.22 26.49
CA THR A 133 31.90 5.15 25.99
C THR A 133 31.25 6.38 25.35
N SER A 134 31.89 7.55 25.46
CA SER A 134 31.36 8.82 24.94
C SER A 134 31.24 8.83 23.40
N GLU A 135 32.08 8.06 22.72
CA GLU A 135 32.09 7.88 21.26
C GLU A 135 30.83 7.18 20.72
N LEU A 136 30.09 6.45 21.56
CA LEU A 136 28.83 5.79 21.16
C LEU A 136 27.72 6.77 20.77
N PHE A 137 27.83 8.03 21.19
CA PHE A 137 26.73 8.99 21.10
C PHE A 137 27.06 10.25 20.29
N VAL A 138 28.35 10.51 20.03
CA VAL A 138 28.82 11.76 19.41
C VAL A 138 29.81 11.44 18.30
N ASN A 139 29.62 12.06 17.13
CA ASN A 139 30.59 12.06 16.04
C ASN A 139 30.84 13.50 15.57
N ASN A 140 32.11 13.91 15.48
CA ASN A 140 32.53 15.27 15.10
C ASN A 140 31.80 16.39 15.88
N ASN A 141 31.72 16.25 17.21
CA ASN A 141 31.01 17.17 18.11
C ASN A 141 29.49 17.32 17.86
N LYS A 142 28.88 16.40 17.11
CA LYS A 142 27.41 16.33 16.94
C LYS A 142 26.85 15.02 17.50
N PRO A 143 25.74 15.09 18.25
CA PRO A 143 25.07 13.89 18.75
C PRO A 143 24.46 13.08 17.60
N PHE A 144 24.50 11.75 17.69
CA PHE A 144 23.87 10.88 16.69
C PHE A 144 22.35 11.02 16.69
N ASN A 145 21.76 11.16 15.50
CA ASN A 145 20.32 11.00 15.33
C ASN A 145 19.91 9.52 15.45
N ALA A 146 18.61 9.23 15.48
CA ALA A 146 18.12 7.87 15.69
C ALA A 146 18.53 6.88 14.59
N GLN A 147 18.73 7.35 13.35
CA GLN A 147 19.17 6.49 12.25
C GLN A 147 20.65 6.15 12.39
N GLN A 148 21.49 7.15 12.64
CA GLN A 148 22.93 7.00 12.88
C GLN A 148 23.20 6.13 14.12
N PHE A 149 22.47 6.38 15.21
CA PHE A 149 22.58 5.58 16.43
C PHE A 149 22.17 4.13 16.20
N ARG A 150 21.06 3.88 15.46
CA ARG A 150 20.65 2.50 15.11
C ARG A 150 21.70 1.80 14.27
N TYR A 151 22.26 2.49 13.27
CA TYR A 151 23.29 1.92 12.40
C TYR A 151 24.54 1.54 13.21
N TYR A 152 25.03 2.46 14.04
CA TYR A 152 26.22 2.24 14.87
C TYR A 152 25.99 1.12 15.91
N MET A 153 24.83 1.13 16.57
CA MET A 153 24.46 0.06 17.52
C MET A 153 24.29 -1.29 16.84
N LYS A 154 23.80 -1.36 15.59
CA LYS A 154 23.69 -2.62 14.84
C LYS A 154 25.05 -3.21 14.44
N ILE A 155 26.08 -2.39 14.31
CA ILE A 155 27.46 -2.87 14.10
C ILE A 155 27.97 -3.57 15.37
N LEU A 156 27.62 -3.07 16.55
CA LEU A 156 28.03 -3.63 17.84
C LEU A 156 27.15 -4.79 18.31
N ASP A 157 25.85 -4.72 18.05
CA ASP A 157 24.85 -5.73 18.36
C ASP A 157 23.87 -5.89 17.17
N PRO A 158 24.00 -6.95 16.35
CA PRO A 158 23.16 -7.18 15.17
C PRO A 158 21.65 -7.22 15.47
N HIS A 159 21.27 -7.56 16.71
CA HIS A 159 19.87 -7.66 17.15
C HIS A 159 19.35 -6.37 17.78
N PHE A 160 20.11 -5.28 17.76
CA PHE A 160 19.70 -4.02 18.35
C PHE A 160 18.45 -3.44 17.68
N GLU A 161 17.41 -3.21 18.49
CA GLU A 161 16.21 -2.47 18.13
C GLU A 161 15.75 -1.52 19.24
N PHE A 162 15.15 -0.41 18.83
CA PHE A 162 14.43 0.46 19.77
C PHE A 162 13.13 -0.22 20.18
N CYS A 163 12.69 0.02 21.42
CA CYS A 163 11.37 -0.42 21.85
C CYS A 163 10.29 0.37 21.09
N GLU A 164 9.37 -0.33 20.44
CA GLU A 164 8.29 0.27 19.65
C GLU A 164 7.24 0.94 20.55
N THR A 165 7.07 0.41 21.76
CA THR A 165 6.10 0.92 22.72
C THR A 165 6.69 1.11 24.11
N LYS A 166 6.12 2.06 24.87
CA LYS A 166 6.49 2.30 26.28
C LYS A 166 6.29 1.06 27.16
N LYS A 167 5.24 0.27 26.90
CA LYS A 167 4.97 -0.99 27.60
C LYS A 167 6.07 -2.03 27.35
N GLN A 168 6.53 -2.15 26.11
CA GLN A 168 7.64 -3.05 25.78
C GLN A 168 8.89 -2.67 26.58
N TYR A 169 9.24 -1.38 26.61
CA TYR A 169 10.37 -0.90 27.40
C TYR A 169 10.20 -1.15 28.92
N GLN A 170 9.02 -0.88 29.47
CA GLN A 170 8.72 -1.15 30.89
C GLN A 170 8.78 -2.64 31.22
N ASN A 171 8.32 -3.54 30.35
CA ASN A 171 8.45 -4.98 30.53
C ASN A 171 9.91 -5.43 30.48
N THR A 172 10.73 -4.87 29.58
CA THR A 172 12.17 -5.17 29.55
C THR A 172 12.88 -4.68 30.82
N LEU A 173 12.50 -3.52 31.35
CA LEU A 173 12.98 -3.02 32.64
C LEU A 173 12.55 -3.91 33.81
N GLU A 174 11.29 -4.36 33.83
CA GLU A 174 10.76 -5.27 34.84
C GLU A 174 11.53 -6.60 34.87
N GLN A 175 11.79 -7.19 33.69
CA GLN A 175 12.59 -8.41 33.56
C GLN A 175 14.05 -8.18 33.95
N PHE A 176 14.64 -7.05 33.55
CA PHE A 176 16.03 -6.74 33.84
C PHE A 176 16.22 -6.46 35.34
N LEU A 177 15.48 -5.50 35.92
CA LEU A 177 15.64 -5.13 37.33
C LEU A 177 15.01 -6.15 38.28
N LYS A 178 14.12 -7.03 37.79
CA LYS A 178 13.32 -7.97 38.59
C LYS A 178 12.46 -7.26 39.63
N ILE A 179 11.84 -6.14 39.23
CA ILE A 179 11.02 -5.29 40.09
C ILE A 179 9.64 -5.14 39.44
N ASN A 180 8.58 -5.15 40.25
CA ASN A 180 7.25 -4.78 39.80
C ASN A 180 7.22 -3.30 39.38
N ILE A 181 7.23 -3.07 38.07
CA ILE A 181 7.37 -1.72 37.50
C ILE A 181 6.18 -0.82 37.86
N SER A 182 4.98 -1.40 38.02
CA SER A 182 3.76 -0.65 38.35
C SER A 182 3.81 -0.04 39.76
N LYS A 183 4.43 -0.75 40.72
CA LYS A 183 4.71 -0.26 42.08
C LYS A 183 5.88 0.74 42.04
N TYR A 184 6.93 0.41 41.29
CA TYR A 184 8.14 1.22 41.19
C TYR A 184 7.91 2.63 40.64
N ILE A 185 7.12 2.77 39.56
CA ILE A 185 6.77 4.07 38.96
C ILE A 185 6.04 4.99 39.96
N LYS A 186 5.31 4.43 40.92
CA LYS A 186 4.61 5.21 41.96
C LYS A 186 5.54 5.61 43.11
N ILE A 187 6.50 4.75 43.46
CA ILE A 187 7.44 4.99 44.57
C ILE A 187 8.52 5.98 44.17
N LEU A 188 9.14 5.82 43.00
CA LEU A 188 10.33 6.59 42.60
C LEU A 188 10.11 8.12 42.67
N PRO A 189 8.99 8.70 42.15
CA PRO A 189 8.74 10.13 42.28
C PRO A 189 8.50 10.57 43.74
N LYS A 190 7.89 9.72 44.58
CA LYS A 190 7.68 10.01 46.00
C LYS A 190 9.01 10.01 46.77
N ALA A 191 9.89 9.05 46.49
CA ALA A 191 11.23 8.98 47.09
C ALA A 191 12.08 10.21 46.75
N LEU A 192 12.00 10.70 45.51
CA LEU A 192 12.70 11.91 45.07
C LEU A 192 12.09 13.22 45.61
N SER A 193 10.85 13.19 46.11
CA SER A 193 10.15 14.36 46.67
C SER A 193 10.55 14.71 48.11
N PHE A 194 11.35 13.86 48.77
CA PHE A 194 11.77 14.00 50.17
C PHE A 194 10.61 14.21 51.18
N LYS A 195 9.38 13.79 50.83
CA LYS A 195 8.21 13.87 51.70
C LYS A 195 8.18 12.69 52.68
N PRO A 196 7.74 12.92 53.93
CA PRO A 196 7.52 11.82 54.87
C PRO A 196 6.46 10.87 54.30
N LEU A 197 6.85 9.62 54.09
CA LEU A 197 5.94 8.55 53.67
C LEU A 197 5.17 8.06 54.91
N ASN A 198 3.84 8.00 54.83
CA ASN A 198 3.06 7.30 55.86
C ASN A 198 3.43 5.82 55.82
N LEU A 199 4.25 5.39 56.77
CA LEU A 199 4.82 4.03 56.83
C LEU A 199 3.74 2.96 56.81
N GLN A 200 2.60 3.17 57.49
CA GLN A 200 1.46 2.24 57.44
C GLN A 200 0.92 2.05 56.03
N ASN A 201 0.55 3.13 55.34
CA ASN A 201 0.03 3.05 53.97
C ASN A 201 1.08 2.48 53.00
N PHE A 202 2.36 2.79 53.23
CA PHE A 202 3.45 2.22 52.44
C PHE A 202 3.58 0.70 52.64
N VAL A 203 3.51 0.21 53.88
CA VAL A 203 3.55 -1.23 54.17
C VAL A 203 2.32 -1.94 53.58
N PHE A 204 1.12 -1.37 53.73
CA PHE A 204 -0.12 -1.93 53.18
C PHE A 204 -0.15 -1.96 51.64
N GLU A 205 0.27 -0.89 50.96
CA GLU A 205 0.24 -0.83 49.48
C GLU A 205 1.38 -1.62 48.82
N PHE A 206 2.55 -1.73 49.48
CA PHE A 206 3.76 -2.21 48.82
C PHE A 206 4.30 -3.55 49.34
N LEU A 207 4.18 -3.86 50.64
CA LEU A 207 4.73 -5.08 51.27
C LEU A 207 3.70 -6.19 51.46
N LEU A 208 2.43 -5.85 51.72
CA LEU A 208 1.35 -6.84 51.83
C LEU A 208 0.89 -7.29 50.44
N GLU A 209 0.89 -8.60 50.19
CA GLU A 209 0.19 -9.19 49.06
C GLU A 209 -1.32 -9.14 49.35
N GLU A 210 -2.08 -8.47 48.49
CA GLU A 210 -3.54 -8.41 48.62
C GLU A 210 -4.14 -9.79 48.38
N ASN A 211 -4.49 -10.52 49.45
CA ASN A 211 -5.39 -11.67 49.36
C ASN A 211 -6.40 -11.67 50.52
N PRO A 212 -7.39 -10.76 50.55
CA PRO A 212 -8.62 -11.07 51.25
C PRO A 212 -9.33 -12.15 50.41
N ILE A 213 -9.39 -13.38 50.93
CA ILE A 213 -10.18 -14.47 50.34
C ILE A 213 -11.64 -14.01 50.32
N ASN A 214 -12.06 -13.50 49.17
CA ASN A 214 -13.36 -12.91 48.98
C ASN A 214 -14.31 -14.06 48.68
N ILE A 215 -14.99 -14.60 49.69
CA ILE A 215 -15.87 -15.78 49.56
C ILE A 215 -16.97 -15.55 48.51
N ILE A 216 -17.35 -14.29 48.28
CA ILE A 216 -18.28 -13.88 47.22
C ILE A 216 -17.59 -13.89 45.85
N SER A 217 -16.33 -13.46 45.76
CA SER A 217 -15.55 -13.64 44.52
C SER A 217 -15.34 -15.12 44.23
N LEU A 218 -15.03 -15.98 45.22
CA LEU A 218 -14.90 -17.42 45.02
C LEU A 218 -16.21 -18.06 44.58
N LYS A 219 -17.35 -17.70 45.17
CA LYS A 219 -18.67 -18.21 44.74
C LYS A 219 -19.02 -17.74 43.32
N ASN A 220 -18.74 -16.48 42.99
CA ASN A 220 -18.91 -15.93 41.65
C ASN A 220 -17.92 -16.54 40.66
N SER A 221 -16.68 -16.80 41.07
CA SER A 221 -15.64 -17.47 40.29
C SER A 221 -16.00 -18.92 40.04
N VAL A 222 -16.58 -19.62 41.02
CA VAL A 222 -17.07 -21.00 40.84
C VAL A 222 -18.29 -21.02 39.91
N GLN A 223 -19.22 -20.06 40.01
CA GLN A 223 -20.33 -19.94 39.07
C GLN A 223 -19.86 -19.52 37.65
N GLN A 224 -18.88 -18.64 37.55
CA GLN A 224 -18.25 -18.26 36.29
C GLN A 224 -17.48 -19.44 35.70
N LEU A 225 -16.74 -20.20 36.51
CA LEU A 225 -16.06 -21.43 36.10
C LEU A 225 -17.07 -22.44 35.58
N ARG A 226 -18.20 -22.66 36.25
CA ARG A 226 -19.27 -23.55 35.73
C ARG A 226 -19.90 -23.05 34.43
N LYS A 227 -20.05 -21.74 34.26
CA LYS A 227 -20.52 -21.14 32.99
C LYS A 227 -19.48 -21.34 31.88
N VAL A 228 -18.21 -21.11 32.19
CA VAL A 228 -17.08 -21.29 31.28
C VAL A 228 -16.91 -22.78 30.94
N GLU A 229 -17.09 -23.70 31.89
CA GLU A 229 -17.08 -25.15 31.64
C GLU A 229 -18.20 -25.56 30.69
N LYS A 230 -19.44 -25.11 30.93
CA LYS A 230 -20.55 -25.33 29.99
C LYS A 230 -20.27 -24.74 28.61
N GLN A 231 -19.67 -23.55 28.57
CA GLN A 231 -19.31 -22.90 27.32
C GLN A 231 -18.18 -23.67 26.60
N ILE A 232 -17.18 -24.17 27.34
CA ILE A 232 -16.10 -25.02 26.82
C ILE A 232 -16.67 -26.34 26.31
N GLU A 233 -17.66 -26.95 26.98
CA GLU A 233 -18.34 -28.15 26.48
C GLU A 233 -19.09 -27.89 25.18
N LEU A 234 -19.84 -26.79 25.10
CA LEU A 234 -20.52 -26.38 23.87
C LEU A 234 -19.51 -26.08 22.75
N GLU A 235 -18.42 -25.37 23.04
CA GLU A 235 -17.37 -25.08 22.07
C GLU A 235 -16.61 -26.35 21.66
N LYS A 236 -16.40 -27.32 22.55
CA LYS A 236 -15.85 -28.64 22.22
C LYS A 236 -16.79 -29.41 21.29
N GLN A 237 -18.10 -29.36 21.52
CA GLN A 237 -19.09 -29.97 20.63
C GLN A 237 -19.10 -29.29 19.25
N LYS A 238 -19.05 -27.96 19.21
CA LYS A 238 -18.90 -27.20 17.96
C LYS A 238 -17.61 -27.56 17.23
N LEU A 239 -16.48 -27.63 17.94
CA LEU A 239 -15.19 -28.06 17.38
C LEU A 239 -15.25 -29.48 16.82
N LYS A 240 -15.92 -30.41 17.51
CA LYS A 240 -16.13 -31.78 16.97
C LYS A 240 -16.91 -31.74 15.66
N LYS A 241 -18.01 -30.99 15.59
CA LYS A 241 -18.79 -30.81 14.34
C LYS A 241 -17.99 -30.13 13.24
N LEU A 242 -17.22 -29.10 13.60
CA LEU A 242 -16.38 -28.35 12.67
C LEU A 242 -15.22 -29.20 12.13
N LYS A 243 -14.61 -30.06 12.96
CA LYS A 243 -13.58 -31.01 12.53
C LYS A 243 -14.12 -31.95 11.45
N VAL A 244 -15.32 -32.51 11.63
CA VAL A 244 -15.95 -33.35 10.60
C VAL A 244 -16.15 -32.58 9.29
N ILE A 245 -16.57 -31.31 9.37
CA ILE A 245 -16.72 -30.46 8.17
C ILE A 245 -15.35 -30.19 7.52
N ILE A 246 -14.31 -29.91 8.31
CA ILE A 246 -12.96 -29.68 7.80
C ILE A 246 -12.43 -30.95 7.14
N GLU A 247 -12.57 -32.12 7.76
CA GLU A 247 -12.17 -33.41 7.20
C GLU A 247 -12.89 -33.67 5.87
N LYS A 248 -14.21 -33.46 5.81
CA LYS A 248 -14.97 -33.58 4.56
C LYS A 248 -14.54 -32.57 3.50
N SER A 249 -14.20 -31.34 3.90
CA SER A 249 -13.67 -30.34 2.96
C SER A 249 -12.27 -30.69 2.44
N GLN A 250 -11.44 -31.33 3.26
CA GLN A 250 -10.12 -31.82 2.86
C GLN A 250 -10.25 -33.02 1.92
N GLU A 251 -11.17 -33.94 2.19
CA GLU A 251 -11.52 -35.04 1.27
C GLU A 251 -11.99 -34.51 -0.09
N ILE A 252 -12.88 -33.51 -0.10
CA ILE A 252 -13.36 -32.88 -1.35
C ILE A 252 -12.19 -32.23 -2.10
N LYS A 253 -11.31 -31.49 -1.42
CA LYS A 253 -10.12 -30.90 -2.06
C LYS A 253 -9.18 -31.97 -2.62
N LEU A 254 -8.99 -33.08 -1.91
CA LEU A 254 -8.18 -34.21 -2.38
C LEU A 254 -8.80 -34.84 -3.63
N LEU A 255 -10.13 -35.01 -3.64
CA LEU A 255 -10.86 -35.51 -4.80
C LEU A 255 -10.77 -34.54 -5.98
N GLU A 256 -10.92 -33.23 -5.77
CA GLU A 256 -10.74 -32.21 -6.81
C GLU A 256 -9.30 -32.14 -7.36
N GLN A 257 -8.30 -32.32 -6.49
CA GLN A 257 -6.91 -32.43 -6.92
C GLN A 257 -6.71 -33.71 -7.74
N ASN A 258 -7.26 -34.84 -7.30
CA ASN A 258 -7.18 -36.10 -8.02
C ASN A 258 -7.88 -36.05 -9.37
N THR A 259 -9.04 -35.39 -9.50
CA THR A 259 -9.70 -35.22 -10.80
C THR A 259 -8.89 -34.33 -11.73
N LYS A 260 -8.28 -33.25 -11.22
CA LYS A 260 -7.35 -32.40 -12.00
C LYS A 260 -6.10 -33.17 -12.43
N ILE A 261 -5.50 -33.93 -11.52
CA ILE A 261 -4.33 -34.76 -11.80
C ILE A 261 -4.68 -35.82 -12.85
N ASN A 262 -5.80 -36.52 -12.69
CA ASN A 262 -6.26 -37.53 -13.66
C ASN A 262 -6.51 -36.89 -15.04
N PHE A 263 -7.17 -35.73 -15.10
CA PHE A 263 -7.36 -35.00 -16.35
C PHE A 263 -6.03 -34.60 -17.01
N LEU A 264 -5.05 -34.14 -16.22
CA LEU A 264 -3.72 -33.81 -16.73
C LEU A 264 -2.96 -35.06 -17.19
N ILE A 265 -3.08 -36.19 -16.49
CA ILE A 265 -2.49 -37.47 -16.89
C ILE A 265 -3.11 -37.94 -18.21
N GLU A 266 -4.43 -37.88 -18.37
CA GLU A 266 -5.09 -38.22 -19.63
C GLU A 266 -4.58 -37.35 -20.78
N LYS A 267 -4.47 -36.03 -20.56
CA LYS A 267 -3.89 -35.12 -21.56
C LYS A 267 -2.43 -35.42 -21.86
N MET A 268 -1.64 -35.79 -20.85
CA MET A 268 -0.24 -36.17 -21.01
C MET A 268 -0.11 -37.47 -21.81
N LEU A 269 -0.93 -38.48 -21.53
CA LEU A 269 -0.98 -39.74 -22.28
C LEU A 269 -1.33 -39.49 -23.75
N ILE A 270 -2.35 -38.66 -24.01
CA ILE A 270 -2.72 -38.26 -25.37
C ILE A 270 -1.54 -37.54 -26.06
N ASN A 271 -0.86 -36.62 -25.38
CA ASN A 271 0.31 -35.94 -25.93
C ASN A 271 1.47 -36.90 -26.21
N LEU A 272 1.74 -37.86 -25.33
CA LEU A 272 2.76 -38.88 -25.55
C LEU A 272 2.42 -39.77 -26.74
N GLN A 273 1.15 -40.15 -26.91
CA GLN A 273 0.68 -40.88 -28.09
C GLN A 273 0.89 -40.07 -29.37
N PHE A 274 0.53 -38.78 -29.38
CA PHE A 274 0.78 -37.90 -30.52
C PHE A 274 2.28 -37.72 -30.79
N GLN A 275 3.12 -37.59 -29.75
CA GLN A 275 4.57 -37.51 -29.91
C GLN A 275 5.15 -38.79 -30.52
N ALA A 276 4.71 -39.97 -30.07
CA ALA A 276 5.12 -41.25 -30.64
C ALA A 276 4.67 -41.37 -32.11
N GLN A 277 3.44 -40.97 -32.43
CA GLN A 277 2.96 -40.92 -33.82
C GLN A 277 3.81 -39.97 -34.69
N ILE A 278 4.11 -38.77 -34.19
CA ILE A 278 4.97 -37.81 -34.88
C ILE A 278 6.38 -38.38 -35.07
N GLN A 279 6.95 -39.05 -34.07
CA GLN A 279 8.25 -39.70 -34.18
C GLN A 279 8.25 -40.82 -35.22
N ASN A 280 7.22 -41.66 -35.26
CA ASN A 280 7.06 -42.69 -36.27
C ASN A 280 6.95 -42.07 -37.68
N ILE A 281 6.15 -41.02 -37.84
CA ILE A 281 6.03 -40.31 -39.12
C ILE A 281 7.38 -39.68 -39.51
N LYS A 282 8.12 -39.09 -38.56
CA LYS A 282 9.47 -38.57 -38.82
C LYS A 282 10.45 -39.67 -39.22
N GLN A 283 10.41 -40.83 -38.58
CA GLN A 283 11.23 -41.99 -38.96
C GLN A 283 10.90 -42.47 -40.38
N GLN A 284 9.61 -42.57 -40.72
CA GLN A 284 9.15 -42.88 -42.07
C GLN A 284 9.62 -41.82 -43.08
N GLN A 285 9.54 -40.54 -42.72
CA GLN A 285 10.05 -39.47 -43.56
C GLN A 285 11.58 -39.60 -43.74
N THR A 286 12.34 -39.89 -42.69
CA THR A 286 13.80 -40.08 -42.81
C THR A 286 14.16 -41.26 -43.69
N THR A 287 13.48 -42.40 -43.54
CA THR A 287 13.72 -43.60 -44.37
C THR A 287 13.34 -43.34 -45.83
N LEU A 288 12.21 -42.67 -46.09
CA LEU A 288 11.85 -42.22 -47.44
C LEU A 288 12.86 -41.22 -48.01
N THR A 289 13.35 -40.25 -47.23
CA THR A 289 14.39 -39.33 -47.70
C THR A 289 15.72 -40.02 -47.97
N GLN A 290 16.08 -41.05 -47.18
CA GLN A 290 17.26 -41.88 -47.44
C GLN A 290 17.09 -42.69 -48.73
N GLN A 291 15.93 -43.31 -48.93
CA GLN A 291 15.59 -44.00 -50.18
C GLN A 291 15.63 -43.05 -51.38
N ILE A 292 15.06 -41.85 -51.26
CA ILE A 292 15.14 -40.82 -52.30
C ILE A 292 16.60 -40.41 -52.53
N SER A 293 17.40 -40.21 -51.49
CA SER A 293 18.81 -39.87 -51.65
C SER A 293 19.60 -41.00 -52.32
N TYR A 294 19.29 -42.26 -51.99
CA TYR A 294 19.90 -43.43 -52.61
C TYR A 294 19.49 -43.57 -54.07
N LEU A 295 18.21 -43.36 -54.39
CA LEU A 295 17.73 -43.33 -55.78
C LEU A 295 18.33 -42.14 -56.53
N LEU A 296 18.57 -41.01 -55.88
CA LEU A 296 19.26 -39.86 -56.46
C LEU A 296 20.75 -40.13 -56.65
N THR A 297 21.42 -40.87 -55.75
CA THR A 297 22.81 -41.29 -55.96
C THR A 297 22.92 -42.32 -57.06
N GLN A 298 22.03 -43.32 -57.11
CA GLN A 298 21.94 -44.26 -58.23
C GLN A 298 21.65 -43.54 -59.54
N LYS A 299 20.73 -42.56 -59.53
CA LYS A 299 20.46 -41.72 -60.70
C LYS A 299 21.70 -40.91 -61.10
N LYS A 300 22.46 -40.39 -60.14
CA LYS A 300 23.74 -39.69 -60.41
C LYS A 300 24.81 -40.65 -60.93
N GLU A 301 24.92 -41.86 -60.40
CA GLU A 301 25.85 -42.90 -60.86
C GLU A 301 25.48 -43.38 -62.26
N ASN A 302 24.19 -43.61 -62.53
CA ASN A 302 23.69 -43.91 -63.87
C ASN A 302 23.90 -42.74 -64.82
N ASN A 303 23.65 -41.51 -64.37
CA ASN A 303 23.95 -40.32 -65.16
C ASN A 303 25.46 -40.15 -65.38
N PHE A 304 26.31 -40.52 -64.41
CA PHE A 304 27.76 -40.49 -64.54
C PHE A 304 28.25 -41.61 -65.45
N ALA A 305 27.62 -42.78 -65.43
CA ALA A 305 27.86 -43.87 -66.37
C ALA A 305 27.40 -43.48 -67.79
N ILE A 306 26.26 -42.80 -67.90
CA ILE A 306 25.77 -42.20 -69.15
C ILE A 306 26.70 -41.07 -69.58
N GLU A 307 27.21 -40.22 -68.69
CA GLU A 307 28.18 -39.17 -68.99
C GLU A 307 29.53 -39.76 -69.35
N ASN A 308 29.96 -40.88 -68.77
CA ASN A 308 31.17 -41.58 -69.15
C ASN A 308 31.02 -42.30 -70.48
N LEU A 309 29.87 -42.92 -70.75
CA LEU A 309 29.54 -43.47 -72.06
C LEU A 309 29.41 -42.35 -73.09
N ASN A 310 28.79 -41.23 -72.75
CA ASN A 310 28.67 -40.05 -73.58
C ASN A 310 30.02 -39.38 -73.77
N ASN A 311 30.91 -39.36 -72.78
CA ASN A 311 32.30 -38.85 -72.87
C ASN A 311 33.18 -39.83 -73.62
N TYR A 312 32.91 -41.13 -73.60
CA TYR A 312 33.58 -42.13 -74.42
C TYR A 312 33.09 -42.04 -75.87
N ILE A 313 31.79 -41.80 -76.08
CA ILE A 313 31.18 -41.46 -77.37
C ILE A 313 31.68 -40.08 -77.84
N LEU A 314 31.81 -39.09 -76.95
CA LEU A 314 32.37 -37.77 -77.22
C LEU A 314 33.88 -37.84 -77.43
N GLN A 315 34.61 -38.76 -76.81
CA GLN A 315 36.02 -38.99 -77.10
C GLN A 315 36.17 -39.66 -78.47
N LEU A 316 35.33 -40.64 -78.79
CA LEU A 316 35.25 -41.25 -80.13
C LEU A 316 34.75 -40.26 -81.20
N GLN A 317 33.90 -39.31 -80.85
CA GLN A 317 33.42 -38.22 -81.71
C GLN A 317 34.39 -37.03 -81.75
N ASN A 318 35.17 -36.76 -80.69
CA ASN A 318 36.20 -35.71 -80.61
C ASN A 318 37.54 -36.16 -81.21
N TYR A 319 37.80 -37.46 -81.28
CA TYR A 319 38.80 -38.04 -82.20
C TYR A 319 38.39 -37.85 -83.67
N LYS A 320 37.11 -37.51 -83.92
CA LYS A 320 36.60 -37.17 -85.25
C LYS A 320 36.42 -35.66 -85.47
N ASN A 321 36.06 -34.88 -84.43
CA ASN A 321 35.76 -33.44 -84.53
C ASN A 321 36.27 -32.70 -83.28
N GLN A 322 37.33 -31.90 -83.42
CA GLN A 322 37.66 -30.89 -82.40
C GLN A 322 36.54 -29.85 -82.31
N ASP A 323 36.05 -29.49 -81.11
CA ASP A 323 35.64 -28.12 -80.76
C ASP A 323 35.26 -27.92 -79.27
N ASN A 324 35.91 -26.96 -78.60
CA ASN A 324 35.84 -26.67 -77.16
C ASN A 324 34.57 -25.92 -76.68
N VAL A 325 33.56 -25.74 -77.53
CA VAL A 325 32.45 -24.79 -77.28
C VAL A 325 31.29 -25.42 -76.48
N GLY A 326 31.01 -26.72 -76.65
CA GLY A 326 29.90 -27.40 -75.99
C GLY A 326 30.06 -27.55 -74.47
N ALA A 327 31.28 -27.85 -74.00
CA ALA A 327 31.58 -28.00 -72.58
C ALA A 327 31.43 -26.67 -71.80
N PHE A 328 31.71 -25.55 -72.45
CA PHE A 328 31.57 -24.21 -71.87
C PHE A 328 30.10 -23.76 -71.75
N LEU A 329 29.23 -24.18 -72.68
CA LEU A 329 27.79 -23.90 -72.58
C LEU A 329 27.12 -24.64 -71.43
N TYR A 330 27.55 -25.88 -71.15
CA TYR A 330 27.00 -26.68 -70.05
C TYR A 330 27.34 -26.12 -68.67
N SER A 331 28.57 -25.64 -68.46
CA SER A 331 28.97 -25.00 -67.20
C SER A 331 28.17 -23.71 -66.92
N LEU A 332 27.96 -22.88 -67.96
CA LEU A 332 27.13 -21.67 -67.84
C LEU A 332 25.67 -21.98 -67.49
N GLN A 333 25.09 -23.07 -68.01
CA GLN A 333 23.73 -23.50 -67.66
C GLN A 333 23.63 -23.96 -66.20
N LYS A 334 24.66 -24.64 -65.68
CA LYS A 334 24.71 -25.08 -64.28
C LYS A 334 24.81 -23.90 -63.31
N ASP A 335 25.65 -22.92 -63.62
CA ASP A 335 25.78 -21.69 -62.82
C ASP A 335 24.47 -20.89 -62.81
N LEU A 336 23.77 -20.83 -63.95
CA LEU A 336 22.46 -20.20 -64.05
C LEU A 336 21.42 -20.88 -63.13
N ALA A 337 21.39 -22.21 -63.09
CA ALA A 337 20.47 -22.95 -62.22
C ALA A 337 20.77 -22.73 -60.72
N GLN A 338 22.05 -22.62 -60.34
CA GLN A 338 22.44 -22.33 -58.96
C GLN A 338 22.01 -20.92 -58.52
N HIS A 339 22.29 -19.89 -59.33
CA HIS A 339 21.88 -18.52 -59.00
C HIS A 339 20.35 -18.36 -58.97
N GLN A 340 19.60 -19.11 -59.80
CA GLN A 340 18.14 -19.15 -59.73
C GLN A 340 17.58 -19.76 -58.44
N MET A 341 18.22 -20.80 -57.90
CA MET A 341 17.81 -21.37 -56.60
C MET A 341 18.03 -20.37 -55.45
N ILE A 342 19.20 -19.74 -55.40
CA ILE A 342 19.52 -18.73 -54.38
C ILE A 342 18.54 -17.56 -54.45
N LEU A 343 18.18 -17.12 -55.66
CA LEU A 343 17.19 -16.06 -55.86
C LEU A 343 15.82 -16.43 -55.28
N LYS A 344 15.33 -17.65 -55.54
CA LYS A 344 14.06 -18.13 -54.95
C LYS A 344 14.09 -18.16 -53.42
N GLU A 345 15.18 -18.61 -52.81
CA GLU A 345 15.33 -18.60 -51.34
C GLU A 345 15.31 -17.17 -50.78
N THR A 346 15.99 -16.23 -51.43
CA THR A 346 15.99 -14.82 -51.00
C THR A 346 14.62 -14.16 -51.15
N GLU A 347 13.87 -14.46 -52.22
CA GLU A 347 12.50 -13.97 -52.42
C GLU A 347 11.53 -14.52 -51.35
N GLN A 348 11.72 -15.76 -50.90
CA GLN A 348 10.92 -16.32 -49.80
C GLN A 348 11.15 -15.58 -48.48
N GLN A 349 12.41 -15.26 -48.15
CA GLN A 349 12.73 -14.50 -46.93
C GLN A 349 12.21 -13.05 -46.98
N ILE A 350 12.30 -12.41 -48.14
CA ILE A 350 11.73 -11.08 -48.37
C ILE A 350 10.21 -11.09 -48.20
N ASN A 351 9.52 -12.09 -48.77
CA ASN A 351 8.08 -12.26 -48.59
C ASN A 351 7.70 -12.47 -47.12
N LEU A 352 8.43 -13.32 -46.39
CA LEU A 352 8.21 -13.51 -44.95
C LEU A 352 8.31 -12.19 -44.18
N PHE A 353 9.34 -11.40 -44.42
CA PHE A 353 9.49 -10.07 -43.81
C PHE A 353 8.33 -9.13 -44.16
N GLN A 354 7.91 -9.07 -45.42
CA GLN A 354 6.77 -8.25 -45.84
C GLN A 354 5.45 -8.69 -45.17
N THR A 355 5.23 -10.01 -45.00
CA THR A 355 4.05 -10.50 -44.27
C THR A 355 4.07 -10.10 -42.81
N GLN A 356 5.22 -10.16 -42.14
CA GLN A 356 5.37 -9.73 -40.74
C GLN A 356 5.09 -8.23 -40.57
N LEU A 357 5.58 -7.39 -41.48
CA LEU A 357 5.27 -5.96 -41.46
C LEU A 357 3.78 -5.66 -41.69
N LYS A 358 3.11 -6.43 -42.57
CA LYS A 358 1.66 -6.30 -42.75
C LYS A 358 0.90 -6.66 -41.47
N THR A 359 1.30 -7.72 -40.77
CA THR A 359 0.67 -8.07 -39.48
C THR A 359 0.87 -7.01 -38.41
N GLU A 360 2.05 -6.38 -38.32
CA GLU A 360 2.28 -5.26 -37.40
C GLU A 360 1.43 -4.03 -37.76
N LYS A 361 1.29 -3.73 -39.04
CA LYS A 361 0.43 -2.65 -39.50
C LYS A 361 -1.02 -2.88 -39.08
N ASP A 362 -1.53 -4.09 -39.24
CA ASP A 362 -2.89 -4.46 -38.86
C ASP A 362 -3.08 -4.41 -37.33
N LEU A 363 -2.07 -4.80 -36.56
CA LEU A 363 -2.04 -4.62 -35.10
C LEU A 363 -2.09 -3.14 -34.72
N CYS A 364 -1.26 -2.28 -35.33
CA CYS A 364 -1.32 -0.83 -35.09
C CYS A 364 -2.69 -0.24 -35.44
N ALA A 365 -3.37 -0.76 -36.47
CA ALA A 365 -4.73 -0.35 -36.81
C ALA A 365 -5.77 -0.77 -35.78
N GLN A 366 -5.68 -2.00 -35.27
CA GLN A 366 -6.54 -2.47 -34.17
C GLN A 366 -6.33 -1.64 -32.91
N ILE A 367 -5.07 -1.34 -32.57
CA ILE A 367 -4.74 -0.50 -31.42
C ILE A 367 -5.33 0.90 -31.59
N LEU A 368 -5.23 1.51 -32.77
CA LEU A 368 -5.77 2.85 -33.02
C LEU A 368 -7.30 2.91 -32.90
N LEU A 369 -8.02 1.86 -33.31
CA LEU A 369 -9.48 1.75 -33.12
C LEU A 369 -9.86 1.73 -31.65
N SER A 370 -9.07 1.03 -30.83
CA SER A 370 -9.29 0.93 -29.40
C SER A 370 -8.78 2.13 -28.62
N TYR A 371 -7.70 2.77 -29.07
CA TYR A 371 -6.97 3.84 -28.38
C TYR A 371 -6.58 4.94 -29.38
N PRO A 372 -7.43 5.97 -29.55
CA PRO A 372 -7.17 7.05 -30.49
C PRO A 372 -5.96 7.87 -30.06
N SER A 373 -4.85 7.81 -30.81
CA SER A 373 -3.69 8.65 -30.56
C SER A 373 -3.07 9.18 -31.85
N VAL A 374 -2.72 10.47 -31.83
CA VAL A 374 -2.12 11.17 -32.97
C VAL A 374 -0.77 10.54 -33.35
N LYS A 375 -0.01 10.05 -32.36
CA LYS A 375 1.28 9.38 -32.59
C LYS A 375 1.09 8.02 -33.28
N LEU A 376 0.18 7.18 -32.79
CA LEU A 376 -0.14 5.89 -33.42
C LEU A 376 -0.65 6.08 -34.84
N GLN A 377 -1.44 7.11 -35.09
CA GLN A 377 -1.91 7.44 -36.44
C GLN A 377 -0.75 7.82 -37.38
N LYS A 378 0.26 8.57 -36.90
CA LYS A 378 1.48 8.84 -37.67
C LYS A 378 2.26 7.56 -37.98
N HIS A 379 2.42 6.66 -37.01
CA HIS A 379 3.11 5.38 -37.19
C HIS A 379 2.40 4.51 -38.23
N LEU A 380 1.07 4.43 -38.16
CA LEU A 380 0.25 3.67 -39.09
C LEU A 380 0.32 4.26 -40.51
N ASN A 381 0.31 5.59 -40.64
CA ASN A 381 0.49 6.27 -41.93
C ASN A 381 1.87 5.96 -42.55
N TYR A 382 2.93 5.97 -41.74
CA TYR A 382 4.27 5.61 -42.19
C TYR A 382 4.35 4.15 -42.68
N LEU A 383 3.82 3.20 -41.89
CA LEU A 383 3.76 1.78 -42.27
C LEU A 383 2.92 1.56 -43.53
N ASN A 384 1.81 2.29 -43.67
CA ASN A 384 0.98 2.27 -44.87
C ASN A 384 1.72 2.78 -46.11
N GLN A 385 2.50 3.84 -45.97
CA GLN A 385 3.28 4.41 -47.06
C GLN A 385 4.35 3.41 -47.52
N TRP A 386 5.10 2.84 -46.58
CA TRP A 386 6.12 1.83 -46.88
C TRP A 386 5.54 0.59 -47.55
N CYS A 387 4.38 0.09 -47.09
CA CYS A 387 3.73 -1.09 -47.68
C CYS A 387 3.11 -0.85 -49.06
N ARG A 388 2.86 0.41 -49.45
CA ARG A 388 2.20 0.76 -50.74
C ARG A 388 3.17 1.25 -51.82
N GLN A 389 4.30 1.85 -51.45
CA GLN A 389 5.10 2.66 -52.38
C GLN A 389 6.45 2.06 -52.80
N VAL A 390 6.86 0.89 -52.31
CA VAL A 390 8.22 0.40 -52.55
C VAL A 390 8.19 -0.87 -53.41
N PRO A 391 8.42 -0.78 -54.74
CA PRO A 391 8.77 -1.93 -55.57
C PRO A 391 10.08 -2.55 -55.04
N GLU A 392 10.20 -3.89 -55.07
CA GLU A 392 11.41 -4.61 -54.59
C GLU A 392 12.71 -4.16 -55.28
N GLU A 393 12.60 -3.51 -56.45
CA GLU A 393 13.71 -3.07 -57.29
C GLU A 393 14.28 -1.70 -56.90
N GLU A 394 13.58 -0.90 -56.09
CA GLU A 394 14.01 0.47 -55.69
C GLU A 394 14.55 0.56 -54.25
N ILE A 395 14.63 -0.57 -53.53
CA ILE A 395 15.16 -0.58 -52.15
C ILE A 395 16.67 -0.45 -52.20
N THR A 396 17.16 0.73 -51.81
CA THR A 396 18.58 1.05 -51.63
C THR A 396 18.97 1.01 -50.15
N GLU A 397 20.27 0.92 -49.87
CA GLU A 397 20.80 0.91 -48.50
C GLU A 397 20.36 2.16 -47.70
N GLN A 398 20.30 3.32 -48.36
CA GLN A 398 19.87 4.58 -47.75
C GLN A 398 18.38 4.55 -47.39
N THR A 399 17.52 4.04 -48.27
CA THR A 399 16.08 3.90 -47.97
C THR A 399 15.84 2.92 -46.82
N TYR A 400 16.52 1.77 -46.79
CA TYR A 400 16.38 0.79 -45.73
C TYR A 400 16.91 1.27 -44.38
N THR A 401 18.05 1.97 -44.35
CA THR A 401 18.60 2.54 -43.11
C THR A 401 17.66 3.60 -42.51
N SER A 402 17.05 4.45 -43.35
CA SER A 402 16.01 5.37 -42.91
C SER A 402 14.78 4.64 -42.33
N PHE A 403 14.38 3.53 -42.96
CA PHE A 403 13.29 2.68 -42.49
C PHE A 403 13.60 2.03 -41.14
N LYS A 404 14.77 1.43 -40.99
CA LYS A 404 15.23 0.82 -39.74
C LYS A 404 15.21 1.84 -38.60
N LYS A 405 15.69 3.07 -38.84
CA LYS A 405 15.66 4.15 -37.84
C LYS A 405 14.22 4.52 -37.44
N ASN A 406 13.31 4.61 -38.41
CA ASN A 406 11.91 4.94 -38.12
C ASN A 406 11.19 3.82 -37.37
N ILE A 407 11.42 2.55 -37.70
CA ILE A 407 10.85 1.42 -36.94
C ILE A 407 11.39 1.37 -35.51
N LEU A 408 12.68 1.65 -35.31
CA LEU A 408 13.26 1.76 -33.97
C LEU A 408 12.60 2.89 -33.16
N ASN A 409 12.43 4.07 -33.75
CA ASN A 409 11.73 5.18 -33.10
C ASN A 409 10.27 4.81 -32.77
N ILE A 410 9.57 4.13 -33.68
CA ILE A 410 8.21 3.62 -33.43
C ILE A 410 8.23 2.69 -32.20
N ASN A 411 9.14 1.72 -32.17
CA ASN A 411 9.26 0.78 -31.07
C ASN A 411 9.56 1.47 -29.72
N ASP A 412 10.46 2.45 -29.71
CA ASP A 412 10.79 3.22 -28.51
C ASP A 412 9.59 4.04 -28.02
N GLU A 413 8.88 4.72 -28.93
CA GLU A 413 7.66 5.46 -28.58
C GLU A 413 6.55 4.55 -28.04
N LEU A 414 6.36 3.38 -28.65
CA LEU A 414 5.42 2.36 -28.20
C LEU A 414 5.78 1.84 -26.80
N SER A 415 7.07 1.60 -26.55
CA SER A 415 7.57 1.18 -25.23
C SER A 415 7.32 2.24 -24.15
N TYR A 416 7.50 3.53 -24.49
CA TYR A 416 7.22 4.63 -23.59
C TYR A 416 5.73 4.72 -23.24
N GLU A 417 4.84 4.58 -24.23
CA GLU A 417 3.38 4.58 -24.00
C GLU A 417 2.97 3.40 -23.08
N ILE A 418 3.54 2.20 -23.27
CA ILE A 418 3.31 1.05 -22.36
C ILE A 418 3.69 1.42 -20.92
N ILE A 419 4.85 2.05 -20.70
CA ILE A 419 5.30 2.46 -19.37
C ILE A 419 4.32 3.47 -18.74
N GLN A 420 3.87 4.46 -19.50
CA GLN A 420 2.91 5.46 -19.03
C GLN A 420 1.57 4.83 -18.63
N VAL A 421 1.04 3.92 -19.44
CA VAL A 421 -0.23 3.24 -19.15
C VAL A 421 -0.09 2.31 -17.95
N ASN A 422 1.05 1.64 -17.77
CA ASN A 422 1.34 0.84 -16.57
C ASN A 422 1.38 1.69 -15.28
N ILE A 423 1.97 2.89 -15.32
CA ILE A 423 1.95 3.82 -14.20
C ILE A 423 0.51 4.18 -13.85
N GLN A 424 -0.30 4.56 -14.84
CA GLN A 424 -1.73 4.87 -14.66
C GLN A 424 -2.52 3.68 -14.10
N GLN A 425 -2.24 2.45 -14.55
CA GLN A 425 -2.87 1.26 -13.98
C GLN A 425 -2.54 1.09 -12.49
N SER A 426 -1.30 1.33 -12.08
CA SER A 426 -0.89 1.21 -10.68
C SER A 426 -1.59 2.24 -9.78
N GLU A 427 -1.82 3.46 -10.28
CA GLU A 427 -2.56 4.50 -9.59
C GLU A 427 -4.06 4.15 -9.51
N LEU A 428 -4.67 3.75 -10.63
CA LEU A 428 -6.07 3.30 -10.67
C LEU A 428 -6.31 2.12 -9.72
N HIS A 429 -5.38 1.17 -9.61
CA HIS A 429 -5.50 0.04 -8.71
C HIS A 429 -5.54 0.49 -7.24
N LYS A 430 -4.72 1.47 -6.84
CA LYS A 430 -4.75 2.04 -5.49
C LYS A 430 -6.08 2.75 -5.23
N GLU A 431 -6.54 3.57 -6.17
CA GLU A 431 -7.82 4.29 -6.04
C GLU A 431 -9.03 3.33 -5.93
N ILE A 432 -9.05 2.26 -6.73
CA ILE A 432 -10.10 1.23 -6.68
C ILE A 432 -10.11 0.55 -5.32
N HIS A 433 -8.94 0.16 -4.81
CA HIS A 433 -8.81 -0.46 -3.50
C HIS A 433 -9.30 0.46 -2.37
N ASP A 434 -8.91 1.74 -2.39
CA ASP A 434 -9.35 2.73 -1.40
C ASP A 434 -10.87 2.97 -1.45
N LEU A 435 -11.47 2.99 -2.66
CA LEU A 435 -12.92 3.09 -2.83
C LEU A 435 -13.63 1.84 -2.29
N GLN A 436 -13.10 0.64 -2.54
CA GLN A 436 -13.66 -0.61 -2.01
C GLN A 436 -13.64 -0.64 -0.49
N GLN A 437 -12.55 -0.17 0.14
CA GLN A 437 -12.47 -0.06 1.59
C GLN A 437 -13.53 0.89 2.15
N LYS A 438 -13.69 2.09 1.57
CA LYS A 438 -14.71 3.06 1.98
C LYS A 438 -16.13 2.51 1.82
N ILE A 439 -16.41 1.81 0.72
CA ILE A 439 -17.72 1.18 0.48
C ILE A 439 -18.01 0.12 1.55
N ASN A 440 -17.02 -0.71 1.90
CA ASN A 440 -17.17 -1.71 2.96
C ASN A 440 -17.41 -1.07 4.33
N GLU A 441 -16.69 0.00 4.68
CA GLU A 441 -16.91 0.76 5.91
C GLU A 441 -18.34 1.34 5.98
N LEU A 442 -18.83 1.92 4.89
CA LEU A 442 -20.18 2.48 4.81
C LEU A 442 -21.27 1.41 4.86
N ASN A 443 -21.07 0.26 4.21
CA ASN A 443 -21.98 -0.89 4.30
C ASN A 443 -22.07 -1.41 5.73
N ASN A 444 -20.93 -1.56 6.42
CA ASN A 444 -20.90 -1.93 7.83
C ASN A 444 -21.66 -0.90 8.69
N HIS A 445 -21.50 0.40 8.43
CA HIS A 445 -22.24 1.45 9.13
C HIS A 445 -23.75 1.37 8.88
N LEU A 446 -24.18 1.06 7.65
CA LEU A 446 -25.58 0.85 7.32
C LEU A 446 -26.17 -0.36 8.07
N GLU A 447 -25.45 -1.47 8.14
CA GLU A 447 -25.90 -2.66 8.89
C GLU A 447 -26.06 -2.34 10.39
N ILE A 448 -25.10 -1.61 10.97
CA ILE A 448 -25.17 -1.19 12.38
C ILE A 448 -26.35 -0.22 12.57
N LEU A 449 -26.62 0.69 11.62
CA LEU A 449 -27.79 1.57 11.68
C LEU A 449 -29.09 0.80 11.58
N GLN A 450 -29.18 -0.24 10.74
CA GLN A 450 -30.38 -1.09 10.64
C GLN A 450 -30.66 -1.85 11.93
N SER A 451 -29.63 -2.12 12.74
CA SER A 451 -29.82 -2.70 14.08
C SER A 451 -30.68 -1.82 15.00
N ILE A 452 -31.31 -2.45 16.00
CA ILE A 452 -32.18 -1.79 16.99
C ILE A 452 -31.35 -0.88 17.93
N THR A 453 -30.03 -1.04 17.98
CA THR A 453 -29.18 -0.25 18.87
C THR A 453 -28.94 1.16 18.33
N PRO A 454 -29.11 2.19 19.16
CA PRO A 454 -28.96 3.55 18.69
C PRO A 454 -27.48 3.90 18.47
N THR A 455 -27.19 4.40 17.28
CA THR A 455 -25.84 4.63 16.73
C THR A 455 -25.41 6.06 17.01
N TYR A 456 -24.51 6.20 17.99
CA TYR A 456 -23.87 7.44 18.38
C TYR A 456 -22.36 7.31 18.38
N HIS A 457 -21.67 8.44 18.55
CA HIS A 457 -20.23 8.46 18.75
C HIS A 457 -19.81 7.45 19.84
N PRO A 458 -18.74 6.67 19.63
CA PRO A 458 -18.31 5.62 20.58
C PRO A 458 -18.20 6.10 22.03
N SER A 459 -17.76 7.34 22.24
CA SER A 459 -17.65 7.97 23.55
C SER A 459 -19.00 8.12 24.28
N LEU A 460 -20.08 8.43 23.57
CA LEU A 460 -21.42 8.55 24.16
C LEU A 460 -21.97 7.19 24.57
N ARG A 461 -21.81 6.18 23.71
CA ARG A 461 -22.24 4.81 23.99
C ARG A 461 -21.53 4.26 25.23
N LYS A 462 -20.21 4.43 25.30
CA LYS A 462 -19.39 4.04 26.46
C LYS A 462 -19.86 4.73 27.73
N LEU A 463 -20.03 6.05 27.69
CA LEU A 463 -20.45 6.82 28.85
C LEU A 463 -21.83 6.39 29.35
N LYS A 464 -22.80 6.28 28.45
CA LYS A 464 -24.16 5.81 28.76
C LYS A 464 -24.09 4.44 29.43
N SER A 465 -23.38 3.47 28.83
CA SER A 465 -23.24 2.12 29.42
C SER A 465 -22.54 2.09 30.78
N LEU A 466 -21.51 2.93 30.97
CA LEU A 466 -20.78 2.99 32.23
C LEU A 466 -21.66 3.55 33.34
N LEU A 467 -22.36 4.64 33.07
CA LEU A 467 -23.26 5.27 34.03
C LEU A 467 -24.43 4.34 34.36
N THR A 468 -25.09 3.73 33.37
CA THR A 468 -26.20 2.81 33.63
C THR A 468 -25.76 1.60 34.46
N THR A 469 -24.60 1.02 34.15
CA THR A 469 -24.08 -0.16 34.88
C THR A 469 -23.69 0.18 36.32
N HIS A 470 -22.92 1.25 36.52
CA HIS A 470 -22.46 1.63 37.85
C HIS A 470 -23.59 2.16 38.74
N LEU A 471 -24.51 2.97 38.20
CA LEU A 471 -25.65 3.45 38.98
C LEU A 471 -26.60 2.30 39.32
N SER A 472 -26.85 1.37 38.39
CA SER A 472 -27.74 0.23 38.68
C SER A 472 -27.16 -0.69 39.75
N SER A 473 -25.84 -0.84 39.80
CA SER A 473 -25.15 -1.59 40.87
C SER A 473 -25.23 -0.85 42.22
N LEU A 474 -25.02 0.46 42.24
CA LEU A 474 -25.03 1.26 43.47
C LEU A 474 -26.43 1.38 44.09
N TYR A 475 -27.47 1.50 43.28
CA TYR A 475 -28.84 1.72 43.75
C TYR A 475 -29.73 0.46 43.67
N GLN A 476 -29.18 -0.67 43.22
CA GLN A 476 -29.89 -1.95 43.03
C GLN A 476 -31.20 -1.81 42.24
N LYS A 477 -31.23 -0.89 41.28
CA LYS A 477 -32.40 -0.56 40.46
C LYS A 477 -31.95 -0.25 39.04
N GLU A 478 -32.70 -0.68 38.03
CA GLU A 478 -32.42 -0.29 36.65
C GLU A 478 -32.65 1.22 36.45
N ILE A 479 -31.57 1.93 36.14
CA ILE A 479 -31.59 3.36 35.86
C ILE A 479 -31.31 3.57 34.38
N SER A 480 -32.32 4.06 33.65
CA SER A 480 -32.21 4.40 32.24
C SER A 480 -31.81 5.86 32.06
N ILE A 481 -30.74 6.10 31.29
CA ILE A 481 -30.22 7.43 30.99
C ILE A 481 -30.32 7.64 29.49
N TYR A 482 -30.89 8.77 29.08
CA TYR A 482 -31.10 9.09 27.67
C TYR A 482 -30.34 10.37 27.30
N PRO A 483 -29.68 10.42 26.13
CA PRO A 483 -29.16 11.66 25.58
C PRO A 483 -30.33 12.55 25.13
N LEU A 484 -30.10 13.87 25.13
CA LEU A 484 -31.13 14.83 24.75
C LEU A 484 -31.73 14.52 23.37
N CYS A 485 -30.93 14.19 22.35
CA CYS A 485 -31.41 13.92 20.99
C CYS A 485 -32.40 12.74 20.86
N GLU A 486 -32.43 11.81 21.82
CA GLU A 486 -33.43 10.72 21.88
C GLU A 486 -34.78 11.18 22.46
N LEU A 487 -34.79 12.27 23.24
CA LEU A 487 -35.96 12.75 23.99
C LEU A 487 -36.69 13.90 23.32
N ILE A 488 -36.12 14.47 22.25
CA ILE A 488 -36.68 15.62 21.54
C ILE A 488 -36.94 15.30 20.06
N ASP A 489 -38.05 15.81 19.55
CA ASP A 489 -38.46 15.77 18.16
C ASP A 489 -38.63 17.19 17.60
N ILE A 490 -38.58 17.34 16.28
CA ILE A 490 -38.68 18.64 15.61
C ILE A 490 -40.09 18.77 15.01
N LYS A 491 -40.81 19.85 15.34
CA LYS A 491 -42.16 20.11 14.83
C LYS A 491 -42.14 20.61 13.38
N GLU A 492 -41.23 21.53 13.09
CA GLU A 492 -41.09 22.16 11.77
C GLU A 492 -39.73 21.80 11.16
N GLU A 493 -39.75 20.93 10.14
CA GLU A 493 -38.54 20.42 9.47
C GLU A 493 -37.63 21.53 8.90
N LEU A 494 -38.23 22.68 8.55
CA LEU A 494 -37.51 23.87 8.07
C LEU A 494 -36.43 24.34 9.06
N TRP A 495 -36.64 24.16 10.37
CA TRP A 495 -35.70 24.58 11.41
C TRP A 495 -34.68 23.51 11.82
N ARG A 496 -34.69 22.33 11.18
CA ARG A 496 -33.83 21.20 11.59
C ARG A 496 -32.35 21.56 11.61
N ASN A 497 -31.84 22.15 10.53
CA ASN A 497 -30.43 22.51 10.42
C ASN A 497 -30.01 23.53 11.48
N ALA A 498 -30.86 24.53 11.71
CA ALA A 498 -30.67 25.55 12.75
C ALA A 498 -30.63 24.92 14.16
N ILE A 499 -31.58 24.04 14.49
CA ILE A 499 -31.67 23.37 15.79
C ILE A 499 -30.47 22.42 16.01
N GLU A 500 -30.21 21.53 15.06
CA GLU A 500 -29.12 20.55 15.10
C GLU A 500 -27.74 21.22 15.18
N GLY A 501 -27.56 22.29 14.41
CA GLY A 501 -26.32 23.02 14.30
C GLY A 501 -26.06 23.92 15.50
N PHE A 502 -27.10 24.58 16.04
CA PHE A 502 -26.99 25.40 17.23
C PHE A 502 -26.77 24.58 18.50
N LEU A 503 -27.49 23.46 18.66
CA LEU A 503 -27.26 22.54 19.79
C LEU A 503 -25.87 21.90 19.69
N GLY A 504 -25.35 21.66 18.48
CA GLY A 504 -24.00 21.15 18.28
C GLY A 504 -23.77 19.85 19.06
N MET A 505 -22.72 19.79 19.89
CA MET A 505 -22.47 18.63 20.77
C MET A 505 -23.43 18.52 21.96
N ARG A 506 -24.11 19.61 22.34
CA ARG A 506 -25.03 19.63 23.50
C ARG A 506 -26.25 18.74 23.30
N LYS A 507 -26.60 18.41 22.05
CA LYS A 507 -27.65 17.40 21.75
C LYS A 507 -27.30 15.99 22.24
N PHE A 508 -26.03 15.72 22.52
CA PHE A 508 -25.58 14.45 23.09
C PHE A 508 -25.44 14.48 24.62
N ASN A 509 -25.78 15.61 25.28
CA ASN A 509 -25.74 15.68 26.73
C ASN A 509 -26.75 14.70 27.34
N LEU A 510 -26.34 14.05 28.42
CA LEU A 510 -27.15 13.05 29.11
C LEU A 510 -28.06 13.73 30.13
N ILE A 511 -29.36 13.41 30.04
CA ILE A 511 -30.36 13.86 31.00
C ILE A 511 -30.40 12.85 32.15
N ILE A 512 -30.06 13.32 33.35
CA ILE A 512 -29.96 12.49 34.55
C ILE A 512 -30.86 13.07 35.63
N ASP A 513 -31.77 12.24 36.14
CA ASP A 513 -32.62 12.56 37.28
C ASP A 513 -31.77 13.14 38.44
N GLU A 514 -32.27 14.20 39.06
CA GLU A 514 -31.59 14.95 40.11
C GLU A 514 -31.03 14.04 41.22
N ARG A 515 -31.77 12.99 41.58
CA ARG A 515 -31.39 12.02 42.62
C ARG A 515 -30.07 11.31 42.34
N TYR A 516 -29.72 11.13 41.06
CA TYR A 516 -28.54 10.38 40.61
C TYR A 516 -27.42 11.27 40.09
N PHE A 517 -27.62 12.59 40.01
CA PHE A 517 -26.67 13.51 39.38
C PHE A 517 -25.30 13.51 40.07
N GLN A 518 -25.25 13.58 41.41
CA GLN A 518 -23.98 13.60 42.15
C GLN A 518 -23.18 12.30 41.99
N ALA A 519 -23.86 11.14 42.06
CA ALA A 519 -23.21 9.84 41.85
C ALA A 519 -22.67 9.72 40.42
N SER A 520 -23.45 10.17 39.44
CA SER A 520 -23.08 10.17 38.02
C SER A 520 -21.85 11.04 37.75
N LEU A 521 -21.74 12.20 38.41
CA LEU A 521 -20.60 13.10 38.28
C LEU A 521 -19.30 12.47 38.80
N LYS A 522 -19.35 11.79 39.96
CA LYS A 522 -18.19 11.05 40.50
C LYS A 522 -17.73 9.91 39.59
N ILE A 523 -18.68 9.21 38.96
CA ILE A 523 -18.37 8.15 37.99
C ILE A 523 -17.74 8.76 36.73
N TYR A 524 -18.33 9.85 36.21
CA TYR A 524 -17.81 10.55 35.04
C TYR A 524 -16.37 10.99 35.25
N GLU A 525 -16.06 11.65 36.36
CA GLU A 525 -14.70 12.10 36.71
C GLU A 525 -13.68 10.95 36.77
N LYS A 526 -14.06 9.82 37.38
CA LYS A 526 -13.19 8.65 37.53
C LYS A 526 -12.79 8.03 36.19
N PHE A 527 -13.71 7.98 35.22
CA PHE A 527 -13.52 7.26 33.96
C PHE A 527 -13.23 8.15 32.75
N GLN A 528 -13.32 9.48 32.89
CA GLN A 528 -13.14 10.43 31.78
C GLN A 528 -11.78 10.25 31.09
N SER A 529 -10.70 10.21 31.87
CA SER A 529 -9.33 10.13 31.36
C SER A 529 -8.98 8.76 30.81
N SER A 530 -9.47 7.68 31.44
CA SER A 530 -9.18 6.31 31.02
C SER A 530 -9.87 5.94 29.72
N GLU A 531 -11.11 6.41 29.54
CA GLU A 531 -11.94 6.07 28.38
C GLU A 531 -11.91 7.12 27.27
N LYS A 532 -11.16 8.21 27.45
CA LYS A 532 -11.03 9.35 26.51
C LYS A 532 -12.40 9.95 26.15
N ILE A 533 -13.23 10.22 27.16
CA ILE A 533 -14.56 10.79 26.98
C ILE A 533 -14.48 12.30 27.19
N TYR A 534 -14.71 13.06 26.13
CA TYR A 534 -14.66 14.52 26.13
C TYR A 534 -15.92 15.08 25.47
N ASP A 535 -16.25 16.33 25.78
CA ASP A 535 -17.32 17.13 25.16
C ASP A 535 -18.78 16.65 25.35
N ILE A 536 -19.02 15.64 26.21
CA ILE A 536 -20.36 15.20 26.60
C ILE A 536 -20.68 15.73 28.00
N GLY A 537 -21.75 16.50 28.13
CA GLY A 537 -22.21 17.06 29.40
C GLY A 537 -23.22 16.19 30.13
N LEU A 538 -23.18 16.24 31.46
CA LEU A 538 -24.26 15.74 32.33
C LEU A 538 -25.17 16.91 32.70
N VAL A 539 -26.47 16.80 32.44
CA VAL A 539 -27.43 17.88 32.73
C VAL A 539 -27.89 17.78 34.19
N ASN A 540 -27.70 18.86 34.95
CA ASN A 540 -28.22 18.98 36.31
C ASN A 540 -29.63 19.57 36.28
N ILE A 541 -30.64 18.70 36.26
CA ILE A 541 -32.04 19.11 36.11
C ILE A 541 -32.54 19.89 37.32
N GLY A 542 -32.10 19.54 38.54
CA GLY A 542 -32.58 20.14 39.79
C GLY A 542 -32.28 21.65 39.93
N LYS A 543 -31.28 22.14 39.20
CA LYS A 543 -30.88 23.56 39.22
C LYS A 543 -31.45 24.38 38.06
N ILE A 544 -32.26 23.78 37.18
CA ILE A 544 -32.81 24.44 36.01
C ILE A 544 -34.06 25.26 36.41
N PRO A 545 -34.06 26.60 36.26
CA PRO A 545 -35.26 27.40 36.47
C PRO A 545 -36.35 27.06 35.44
N VAL A 546 -37.61 27.19 35.85
CA VAL A 546 -38.76 27.07 34.95
C VAL A 546 -38.85 28.35 34.12
N ILE A 547 -38.69 28.22 32.80
CA ILE A 547 -38.77 29.34 31.85
C ILE A 547 -40.10 29.26 31.10
N ASN A 548 -40.78 30.40 31.00
CA ASN A 548 -42.03 30.53 30.26
C ASN A 548 -41.83 30.36 28.75
N GLU A 549 -42.87 29.89 28.08
CA GLU A 549 -42.82 29.65 26.64
C GLU A 549 -42.83 30.96 25.86
N ASN A 550 -41.92 31.09 24.89
CA ASN A 550 -41.90 32.18 23.94
C ASN A 550 -42.20 31.62 22.53
N PRO A 551 -43.36 31.95 21.93
CA PRO A 551 -43.79 31.37 20.65
C PRO A 551 -42.89 31.75 19.46
N GLN A 552 -42.16 32.88 19.56
CA GLN A 552 -41.23 33.32 18.53
C GLN A 552 -39.83 32.68 18.66
N SER A 553 -39.60 31.88 19.70
CA SER A 553 -38.30 31.31 19.99
C SER A 553 -38.04 29.98 19.27
N LEU A 554 -36.78 29.65 19.08
CA LEU A 554 -36.36 28.35 18.52
C LEU A 554 -36.80 27.17 19.40
N ALA A 555 -37.00 27.40 20.70
CA ALA A 555 -37.52 26.38 21.62
C ALA A 555 -38.95 25.93 21.26
N ALA A 556 -39.79 26.83 20.74
CA ALA A 556 -41.18 26.52 20.38
C ALA A 556 -41.31 25.51 19.22
N LYS A 557 -40.25 25.41 18.40
CA LYS A 557 -40.15 24.53 17.22
C LYS A 557 -39.78 23.08 17.58
N ILE A 558 -39.53 22.79 18.85
CA ILE A 558 -39.23 21.45 19.37
C ILE A 558 -40.46 20.86 20.06
N PHE A 559 -40.66 19.56 19.92
CA PHE A 559 -41.63 18.76 20.64
C PHE A 559 -40.91 17.77 21.57
N THR A 560 -41.42 17.59 22.78
CA THR A 560 -40.94 16.56 23.70
C THR A 560 -42.04 16.22 24.70
N GLU A 561 -42.17 14.94 25.01
CA GLU A 561 -43.07 14.44 26.06
C GLU A 561 -42.39 14.45 27.44
N ASN A 562 -41.06 14.53 27.47
CA ASN A 562 -40.28 14.48 28.70
C ASN A 562 -40.12 15.89 29.32
N THR A 563 -40.61 16.06 30.55
CA THR A 563 -40.58 17.33 31.28
C THR A 563 -39.16 17.87 31.50
N ASP A 564 -38.19 16.99 31.68
CA ASP A 564 -36.80 17.37 31.96
C ASP A 564 -36.05 17.78 30.70
N ALA A 565 -36.31 17.09 29.59
CA ALA A 565 -35.84 17.51 28.27
C ALA A 565 -36.44 18.86 27.86
N LEU A 566 -37.72 19.10 28.17
CA LEU A 566 -38.38 20.37 27.92
C LEU A 566 -37.73 21.53 28.70
N LYS A 567 -37.46 21.32 30.00
CA LYS A 567 -36.76 22.28 30.85
C LYS A 567 -35.38 22.64 30.28
N TYR A 568 -34.60 21.64 29.89
CA TYR A 568 -33.26 21.84 29.35
C TYR A 568 -33.25 22.53 27.99
N THR A 569 -34.13 22.13 27.06
CA THR A 569 -34.27 22.77 25.75
C THR A 569 -34.71 24.22 25.86
N ARG A 570 -35.66 24.53 26.76
CA ARG A 570 -36.10 25.91 27.01
C ARG A 570 -34.96 26.80 27.50
N ILE A 571 -34.10 26.35 28.41
CA ILE A 571 -32.89 27.11 28.77
C ILE A 571 -32.04 27.42 27.56
N LEU A 572 -31.77 26.40 26.74
CA LEU A 572 -30.82 26.54 25.63
C LEU A 572 -31.34 27.38 24.47
N LEU A 573 -32.66 27.39 24.23
CA LEU A 573 -33.22 27.88 22.96
C LEU A 573 -34.26 29.00 23.11
N SER A 574 -34.79 29.26 24.32
CA SER A 574 -35.86 30.25 24.52
C SER A 574 -35.46 31.70 24.22
N HIS A 575 -34.17 32.02 24.35
CA HIS A 575 -33.62 33.35 24.11
C HIS A 575 -33.30 33.62 22.63
N ILE A 576 -33.49 32.64 21.76
CA ILE A 576 -33.13 32.69 20.34
C ILE A 576 -34.40 32.89 19.53
N ILE A 577 -34.47 34.00 18.80
CA ILE A 577 -35.63 34.33 17.97
C ILE A 577 -35.46 33.70 16.57
N CYS A 578 -36.54 33.12 16.06
CA CYS A 578 -36.60 32.54 14.72
C CYS A 578 -36.90 33.66 13.70
N GLU A 579 -35.97 33.93 12.79
CA GLU A 579 -36.14 34.94 11.74
C GLU A 579 -35.87 34.32 10.36
N LEU A 580 -36.70 34.62 9.36
CA LEU A 580 -36.54 34.05 8.01
C LEU A 580 -35.56 34.86 7.16
N GLU A 581 -35.51 36.18 7.35
CA GLU A 581 -34.66 37.08 6.57
C GLU A 581 -33.36 37.43 7.29
N VAL A 582 -32.23 37.32 6.58
CA VAL A 582 -30.89 37.63 7.12
C VAL A 582 -30.76 39.11 7.53
N THR A 583 -31.45 40.00 6.82
CA THR A 583 -31.44 41.46 7.07
C THR A 583 -32.07 41.84 8.41
N ASN A 584 -33.07 41.08 8.87
CA ASN A 584 -33.79 41.36 10.11
C ASN A 584 -33.09 40.83 11.36
N LEU A 585 -32.05 39.99 11.21
CA LEU A 585 -31.32 39.39 12.34
C LEU A 585 -30.78 40.42 13.34
N GLN A 586 -30.38 41.61 12.86
CA GLN A 586 -29.81 42.68 13.69
C GLN A 586 -30.84 43.35 14.62
N LYS A 587 -32.14 43.19 14.35
CA LYS A 587 -33.23 43.76 15.17
C LYS A 587 -33.39 43.03 16.51
N HIS A 588 -32.77 41.86 16.66
CA HIS A 588 -32.90 40.99 17.81
C HIS A 588 -31.55 40.80 18.51
N LYS A 589 -31.57 40.59 19.84
CA LYS A 589 -30.35 40.34 20.63
C LYS A 589 -29.65 39.05 20.20
N ILE A 590 -30.43 37.99 20.01
CA ILE A 590 -29.98 36.69 19.48
C ILE A 590 -31.05 36.17 18.54
N ALA A 591 -30.68 35.90 17.28
CA ALA A 591 -31.58 35.37 16.28
C ALA A 591 -30.88 34.38 15.35
N ILE A 592 -31.66 33.50 14.73
CA ILE A 592 -31.15 32.47 13.82
C ILE A 592 -32.09 32.30 12.63
N THR A 593 -31.49 32.01 11.48
CA THR A 593 -32.21 31.64 10.24
C THR A 593 -32.29 30.13 10.06
N PRO A 594 -33.22 29.62 9.24
CA PRO A 594 -33.33 28.20 8.92
C PRO A 594 -32.06 27.60 8.32
N GLN A 595 -31.31 28.39 7.54
CA GLN A 595 -30.04 27.99 6.91
C GLN A 595 -28.85 28.00 7.89
N GLY A 596 -29.05 28.39 9.15
CA GLY A 596 -28.03 28.33 10.20
C GLY A 596 -27.15 29.57 10.32
N MET A 597 -27.57 30.73 9.77
CA MET A 597 -26.93 32.01 10.06
C MET A 597 -27.41 32.51 11.43
N ILE A 598 -26.49 32.73 12.36
CA ILE A 598 -26.73 33.18 13.74
C ILE A 598 -26.27 34.62 13.89
N TYR A 599 -27.08 35.45 14.53
CA TYR A 599 -26.67 36.73 15.07
C TYR A 599 -26.65 36.67 16.59
N SER A 600 -25.48 36.94 17.20
CA SER A 600 -25.33 37.03 18.66
C SER A 600 -24.16 37.94 19.02
N ASN A 601 -24.27 38.64 20.16
CA ASN A 601 -23.25 39.57 20.64
C ASN A 601 -22.78 40.57 19.56
N TYR A 602 -23.73 41.09 18.78
CA TYR A 602 -23.47 42.00 17.66
C TYR A 602 -22.64 41.41 16.50
N THR A 603 -22.53 40.09 16.41
CA THR A 603 -21.81 39.39 15.33
C THR A 603 -22.70 38.39 14.60
N ALA A 604 -22.64 38.40 13.26
CA ALA A 604 -23.29 37.40 12.43
C ALA A 604 -22.30 36.29 12.06
N LYS A 605 -22.69 35.02 12.22
CA LYS A 605 -21.84 33.84 11.98
C LYS A 605 -22.65 32.69 11.37
N GLN A 606 -22.07 32.04 10.37
CA GLN A 606 -22.63 30.84 9.78
C GLN A 606 -22.25 29.62 10.64
N LEU A 607 -23.23 28.78 10.98
CA LEU A 607 -22.98 27.47 11.59
C LEU A 607 -22.19 26.58 10.63
N ASN A 608 -21.25 25.82 11.17
CA ASN A 608 -20.47 24.88 10.37
C ASN A 608 -21.40 23.75 9.86
N PRO A 609 -21.53 23.53 8.53
CA PRO A 609 -22.37 22.48 7.98
C PRO A 609 -22.14 21.09 8.57
N LYS A 610 -20.90 20.79 8.97
CA LYS A 610 -20.54 19.50 9.59
C LYS A 610 -21.32 19.19 10.89
N THR A 611 -21.86 20.20 11.59
CA THR A 611 -22.57 19.98 12.85
C THR A 611 -24.03 19.54 12.67
N TYR A 612 -24.63 19.82 11.50
CA TYR A 612 -26.02 19.51 11.20
C TYR A 612 -26.24 18.65 9.95
N GLN A 613 -25.21 18.43 9.12
CA GLN A 613 -25.28 17.56 7.94
C GLN A 613 -25.77 16.14 8.28
N ILE A 614 -25.37 15.63 9.45
CA ILE A 614 -25.84 14.35 9.98
C ILE A 614 -26.84 14.63 11.11
N PRO A 615 -28.15 14.46 10.88
CA PRO A 615 -29.15 14.71 11.90
C PRO A 615 -29.20 13.56 12.93
N TYR A 616 -29.40 13.90 14.20
CA TYR A 616 -29.49 12.96 15.33
C TYR A 616 -30.77 13.15 16.17
N ILE A 617 -31.47 14.28 16.01
CA ILE A 617 -32.66 14.65 16.78
C ILE A 617 -33.89 14.01 16.15
N GLY A 618 -34.59 13.21 16.96
CA GLY A 618 -35.90 12.68 16.61
C GLY A 618 -35.89 11.34 15.86
N VAL A 619 -37.06 10.71 15.78
CA VAL A 619 -37.22 9.35 15.22
C VAL A 619 -36.91 9.31 13.71
N ASN A 620 -37.25 10.38 12.99
CA ASN A 620 -36.97 10.52 11.55
C ASN A 620 -35.47 10.70 11.23
N SER A 621 -34.63 11.06 12.21
CA SER A 621 -33.18 11.25 12.00
C SER A 621 -32.49 9.97 11.53
N LYS A 622 -32.98 8.79 11.95
CA LYS A 622 -32.44 7.50 11.55
C LYS A 622 -32.65 7.24 10.05
N LYS A 623 -33.85 7.55 9.54
CA LYS A 623 -34.20 7.41 8.11
C LYS A 623 -33.38 8.36 7.23
N ILE A 624 -33.22 9.60 7.67
CA ILE A 624 -32.44 10.61 6.93
C ILE A 624 -30.96 10.20 6.88
N ARG A 625 -30.36 9.76 8.00
CA ARG A 625 -28.98 9.24 8.03
C ARG A 625 -28.80 8.04 7.12
N GLN A 626 -29.78 7.14 7.07
CA GLN A 626 -29.76 5.99 6.17
C GLN A 626 -29.77 6.43 4.70
N GLN A 627 -30.61 7.39 4.32
CA GLN A 627 -30.64 7.93 2.96
C GLN A 627 -29.32 8.60 2.58
N ILE A 628 -28.74 9.43 3.44
CA ILE A 628 -27.44 10.08 3.19
C ILE A 628 -26.35 9.03 2.90
N LEU A 629 -26.28 7.97 3.71
CA LEU A 629 -25.31 6.90 3.50
C LEU A 629 -25.56 6.09 2.23
N ILE A 630 -26.82 5.85 1.87
CA ILE A 630 -27.19 5.20 0.61
C ILE A 630 -26.78 6.06 -0.59
N ASP A 631 -26.98 7.37 -0.52
CA ASP A 631 -26.59 8.30 -1.58
C ASP A 631 -25.07 8.37 -1.74
N GLU A 632 -24.33 8.44 -0.64
CA GLU A 632 -22.86 8.35 -0.64
C GLU A 632 -22.37 7.02 -1.22
N LEU A 633 -22.99 5.90 -0.85
CA LEU A 633 -22.67 4.59 -1.41
C LEU A 633 -22.94 4.52 -2.92
N ASN A 634 -24.05 5.09 -3.38
CA ASN A 634 -24.37 5.15 -4.81
C ASN A 634 -23.32 5.97 -5.57
N GLN A 635 -22.86 7.09 -5.01
CA GLN A 635 -21.80 7.90 -5.59
C GLN A 635 -20.47 7.14 -5.65
N PHE A 636 -20.05 6.49 -4.56
CA PHE A 636 -18.82 5.71 -4.54
C PHE A 636 -18.88 4.50 -5.47
N ASN A 637 -20.01 3.79 -5.54
CA ASN A 637 -20.21 2.68 -6.47
C ASN A 637 -20.14 3.14 -7.94
N LYS A 638 -20.70 4.31 -8.26
CA LYS A 638 -20.59 4.90 -9.60
C LYS A 638 -19.13 5.22 -9.94
N SER A 639 -18.42 5.90 -9.04
CA SER A 639 -16.99 6.21 -9.21
C SER A 639 -16.15 4.94 -9.34
N LEU A 640 -16.45 3.89 -8.59
CA LEU A 640 -15.74 2.61 -8.65
C LEU A 640 -15.92 1.95 -10.02
N LYS A 641 -17.15 1.91 -10.56
CA LYS A 641 -17.41 1.37 -11.91
C LYS A 641 -16.67 2.15 -12.98
N GLU A 642 -16.67 3.48 -12.92
CA GLU A 642 -15.95 4.33 -13.88
C GLU A 642 -14.43 4.06 -13.86
N LYS A 643 -13.86 3.88 -12.68
CA LYS A 643 -12.42 3.58 -12.51
C LYS A 643 -12.07 2.15 -12.96
N GLN A 644 -12.91 1.16 -12.67
CA GLN A 644 -12.75 -0.21 -13.16
C GLN A 644 -12.81 -0.29 -14.69
N ASN A 645 -13.76 0.43 -15.31
CA ASN A 645 -13.85 0.48 -16.77
C ASN A 645 -12.58 1.07 -17.40
N LYS A 646 -12.03 2.14 -16.82
CA LYS A 646 -10.74 2.72 -17.25
C LYS A 646 -9.57 1.74 -17.06
N TRP A 647 -9.57 0.99 -15.97
CA TRP A 647 -8.54 -0.01 -15.70
C TRP A 647 -8.55 -1.14 -16.75
N HIS A 648 -9.73 -1.69 -17.08
CA HIS A 648 -9.89 -2.70 -18.12
C HIS A 648 -9.55 -2.18 -19.52
N TYR A 649 -9.90 -0.92 -19.80
CA TYR A 649 -9.52 -0.26 -21.04
C TYR A 649 -7.99 -0.19 -21.20
N ASN A 650 -7.27 0.20 -20.13
CA ASN A 650 -5.80 0.23 -20.12
C ASN A 650 -5.19 -1.17 -20.22
N GLU A 651 -5.80 -2.18 -19.60
CA GLU A 651 -5.36 -3.57 -19.65
C GLU A 651 -5.42 -4.12 -21.09
N ASN A 652 -6.53 -3.88 -21.78
CA ASN A 652 -6.69 -4.27 -23.18
C ASN A 652 -5.65 -3.59 -24.09
N PHE A 653 -5.34 -2.30 -23.85
CA PHE A 653 -4.29 -1.60 -24.57
C PHE A 653 -2.93 -2.27 -24.36
N ILE A 654 -2.52 -2.51 -23.11
CA ILE A 654 -1.25 -3.18 -22.79
C ILE A 654 -1.18 -4.57 -23.42
N PHE A 655 -2.28 -5.34 -23.39
CA PHE A 655 -2.35 -6.66 -24.00
C PHE A 655 -2.14 -6.62 -25.52
N LEU A 656 -2.75 -5.67 -26.23
CA LEU A 656 -2.56 -5.50 -27.67
C LEU A 656 -1.13 -5.05 -28.00
N MET A 657 -0.57 -4.15 -27.19
CA MET A 657 0.79 -3.65 -27.34
C MET A 657 1.84 -4.75 -27.15
N HIS A 658 1.65 -5.68 -26.21
CA HIS A 658 2.54 -6.83 -26.02
C HIS A 658 2.55 -7.84 -27.19
N LYS A 659 1.54 -7.80 -28.08
CA LYS A 659 1.54 -8.63 -29.30
C LYS A 659 2.48 -8.09 -30.39
N SER A 660 2.90 -6.84 -30.29
CA SER A 660 3.82 -6.23 -31.25
C SER A 660 5.20 -6.91 -31.20
N LYS A 661 5.77 -7.12 -32.39
CA LYS A 661 7.03 -7.85 -32.64
C LYS A 661 8.06 -6.99 -33.38
N PHE A 662 7.93 -5.66 -33.36
CA PHE A 662 8.87 -4.74 -34.04
C PHE A 662 10.34 -4.99 -33.71
N SER A 663 10.66 -5.33 -32.46
CA SER A 663 12.02 -5.69 -32.04
C SER A 663 12.56 -6.92 -32.79
N THR A 664 11.78 -8.00 -32.84
CA THR A 664 12.19 -9.27 -33.48
C THR A 664 12.30 -9.16 -35.01
N ILE A 665 11.51 -8.31 -35.65
CA ILE A 665 11.53 -8.09 -37.11
C ILE A 665 12.86 -7.49 -37.56
N LEU A 666 13.50 -6.68 -36.71
CA LEU A 666 14.75 -5.98 -37.03
C LEU A 666 16.03 -6.78 -36.71
N GLU A 667 15.93 -7.88 -35.95
CA GLU A 667 17.11 -8.69 -35.55
C GLU A 667 17.75 -9.45 -36.71
N GLN A 668 16.99 -9.81 -37.75
CA GLN A 668 17.47 -10.62 -38.88
C GLN A 668 18.06 -9.80 -40.05
N ASP A 669 18.23 -8.48 -39.89
CA ASP A 669 18.68 -7.52 -40.91
C ASP A 669 18.22 -7.84 -42.36
N PRO A 670 16.91 -7.68 -42.65
CA PRO A 670 16.29 -7.93 -43.95
C PRO A 670 17.04 -7.40 -45.19
N TRP A 671 17.81 -6.33 -45.05
CA TRP A 671 18.66 -5.77 -46.11
C TRP A 671 19.60 -6.78 -46.76
N VAL A 672 20.14 -7.73 -46.00
CA VAL A 672 21.06 -8.77 -46.52
C VAL A 672 20.38 -9.60 -47.61
N PHE A 673 19.08 -9.87 -47.46
CA PHE A 673 18.31 -10.64 -48.46
C PHE A 673 18.01 -9.81 -49.71
N TYR A 674 17.69 -8.52 -49.55
CA TYR A 674 17.51 -7.60 -50.69
C TYR A 674 18.79 -7.45 -51.51
N GLN A 675 19.94 -7.26 -50.84
CA GLN A 675 21.24 -7.15 -51.51
C GLN A 675 21.63 -8.44 -52.25
N LYS A 676 21.38 -9.62 -51.65
CA LYS A 676 21.62 -10.92 -52.30
C LYS A 676 20.69 -11.15 -53.49
N SER A 677 19.43 -10.74 -53.40
CA SER A 677 18.46 -10.85 -54.50
C SER A 677 18.88 -9.99 -55.70
N GLN A 678 19.23 -8.71 -55.49
CA GLN A 678 19.70 -7.80 -56.54
C GLN A 678 20.97 -8.32 -57.24
N LYS A 679 21.99 -8.74 -56.47
CA LYS A 679 23.22 -9.30 -57.05
C LYS A 679 22.98 -10.55 -57.90
N ASN A 680 22.11 -11.46 -57.44
CA ASN A 680 21.80 -12.68 -58.20
C ASN A 680 20.97 -12.37 -59.45
N LYS A 681 20.04 -11.39 -59.42
CA LYS A 681 19.34 -10.92 -60.63
C LYS A 681 20.31 -10.41 -61.69
N GLU A 682 21.30 -9.60 -61.31
CA GLU A 682 22.35 -9.11 -62.22
C GLU A 682 23.26 -10.22 -62.77
N ILE A 683 23.60 -11.22 -61.96
CA ILE A 683 24.42 -12.35 -62.41
C ILE A 683 23.63 -13.22 -63.38
N ILE A 684 22.36 -13.49 -63.11
CA ILE A 684 21.48 -14.26 -64.00
C ILE A 684 21.33 -13.54 -65.34
N THR A 685 21.10 -12.23 -65.38
CA THR A 685 21.01 -11.47 -66.64
C THR A 685 22.34 -11.49 -67.41
N LYS A 686 23.49 -11.37 -66.73
CA LYS A 686 24.82 -11.50 -67.38
C LYS A 686 25.07 -12.90 -67.96
N ILE A 687 24.69 -13.96 -67.25
CA ILE A 687 24.84 -15.35 -67.73
C ILE A 687 23.87 -15.60 -68.90
N GLN A 688 22.63 -15.11 -68.81
CA GLN A 688 21.64 -15.21 -69.90
C GLN A 688 22.10 -14.47 -71.16
N ASN A 689 22.64 -13.25 -71.03
CA ASN A 689 23.19 -12.49 -72.16
C ASN A 689 24.40 -13.21 -72.78
N LYS A 690 25.32 -13.76 -71.99
CA LYS A 690 26.44 -14.58 -72.50
C LYS A 690 25.96 -15.84 -73.23
N ILE A 691 24.91 -16.51 -72.72
CA ILE A 691 24.31 -17.66 -73.40
C ILE A 691 23.66 -17.23 -74.72
N GLN A 692 23.06 -16.04 -74.80
CA GLN A 692 22.50 -15.49 -76.04
C GLN A 692 23.58 -15.06 -77.05
N GLU A 693 24.65 -14.39 -76.61
CA GLU A 693 25.80 -14.03 -77.46
C GLU A 693 26.46 -15.26 -78.09
N LEU A 694 26.62 -16.35 -77.30
CA LEU A 694 27.16 -17.62 -77.80
C LEU A 694 26.22 -18.33 -78.79
N LYS A 695 24.92 -18.05 -78.74
CA LYS A 695 23.92 -18.53 -79.72
C LYS A 695 23.88 -17.70 -81.00
N ILE A 696 24.34 -16.44 -80.97
CA ILE A 696 24.32 -15.48 -82.10
C ILE A 696 25.60 -15.57 -82.95
N ASN A 697 26.62 -16.32 -82.52
CA ASN A 697 27.86 -16.46 -83.27
C ASN A 697 27.62 -17.10 -84.67
N PRO A 698 28.11 -16.52 -85.78
CA PRO A 698 27.66 -16.87 -87.14
C PRO A 698 28.05 -18.27 -87.66
N HIS A 699 28.77 -19.09 -86.89
CA HIS A 699 29.15 -20.46 -87.29
C HIS A 699 28.15 -21.54 -86.87
N LEU A 700 27.04 -21.20 -86.20
CA LEU A 700 25.99 -22.17 -85.88
C LEU A 700 25.00 -22.43 -87.04
N ASN A 701 24.85 -21.49 -87.99
CA ASN A 701 24.02 -21.72 -89.17
C ASN A 701 24.67 -22.70 -90.17
N GLU A 702 26.00 -22.82 -90.19
CA GLU A 702 26.71 -23.85 -90.98
C GLU A 702 26.58 -25.25 -90.38
N LEU A 703 26.21 -25.37 -89.09
CA LEU A 703 26.05 -26.66 -88.41
C LEU A 703 24.62 -27.21 -88.50
N GLU A 704 23.60 -26.35 -88.60
CA GLU A 704 22.22 -26.79 -88.87
C GLU A 704 22.05 -27.31 -90.31
N ASP A 705 22.70 -26.70 -91.30
CA ASP A 705 22.70 -27.19 -92.70
C ASP A 705 23.46 -28.52 -92.87
N ASN A 706 24.50 -28.76 -92.07
CA ASN A 706 25.24 -30.03 -92.06
C ASN A 706 24.48 -31.14 -91.31
N LEU A 707 23.68 -30.81 -90.28
CA LEU A 707 22.79 -31.77 -89.61
C LEU A 707 21.64 -32.23 -90.53
N ALA A 708 21.08 -31.35 -91.36
CA ALA A 708 20.04 -31.69 -92.33
C ALA A 708 20.54 -32.59 -93.48
N LYS A 709 21.80 -32.44 -93.91
CA LYS A 709 22.43 -33.31 -94.91
C LYS A 709 22.71 -34.72 -94.37
N VAL A 710 23.19 -34.82 -93.12
CA VAL A 710 23.51 -36.11 -92.50
C VAL A 710 22.25 -36.91 -92.13
N GLN A 711 21.10 -36.25 -91.89
CA GLN A 711 19.82 -36.93 -91.69
C GLN A 711 19.21 -37.51 -92.98
N LYS A 712 19.60 -37.04 -94.18
CA LYS A 712 19.17 -37.61 -95.47
C LYS A 712 20.04 -38.79 -95.95
N GLU A 713 21.23 -38.98 -95.39
CA GLU A 713 22.08 -40.16 -95.65
C GLU A 713 21.82 -41.31 -94.66
N LYS A 714 20.80 -41.17 -93.81
CA LYS A 714 20.40 -42.14 -92.78
C LYS A 714 18.96 -42.66 -92.97
N GLU A 715 18.46 -42.61 -94.19
CA GLU A 715 17.55 -43.62 -94.75
C GLU A 715 18.39 -44.49 -95.69
#